data_AF-A0AAE1PMZ1-F1
#
_entry.id   AF-A0AAE1PMZ1-F1
#
_cell.length_a   1.000
_cell.length_b   1.000
_cell.length_c   1.000
_cell.angle_alpha   90.00
_cell.angle_beta   90.00
_cell.angle_gamma   90.00
#
_symmetry.space_group_name_H-M   'P 1'
#
loop_
_entity.id
_entity.type
_entity.pdbx_description
1 polymer ?
#
loop_
_entity_poly.entity_id
_entity_poly.type
_entity_poly.pdbx_seq_one_letter_code
_entity_poly.pdbx_strand_id
1 'polypeptide(L)'
;MVWLWLNGMSARDISATSRASVSTVYRWIRRWQDQGTVATRPYRRHTPPPPTTRANKRCHIRLSPYYYYDCCRYYDDHQRIAMVNIRTLSYLKHLAMFSNNGIMETLMIYLVAAIIVFILCGGEKTTEDMTQRTVTYQQQQQQQKEEEEQVVSIVLDQYFSGCRVVLVITSPHLLANSLLQRLSGDGDDDDDDDDGVVVVVVTDSVNKEGLSKELWRDSKTTCTVLLLHLSDHHNDTNKALRLMDEAGLWKVANVSVVLVGDKSSVESTLLHHTLRNTVQTLYFARSYSHYTFSDSLSSFLRPHKKPATVQVVAVPYFPYMDYDRSQDLKLNTRITPRDSLDLRIITEFSKTLNFTADIHAEPNRSFGDDRGGGVGFTGMIGQLQREECDFTTIIGPTTGRLKVVHFLRTYPSDVMVITSLKPTLLPPSLAFVRPFSGEVWMGVFASVLVWGTVLWFLQKVQNTPKKYLPKFSTTLLYGWGALFEQPPPDPSVTISGQMLVGWWLVVCLIFDTGFRSSLIAHLTVQGKSPTLDTFQDIVERDNWEWCTEPWLYRGAALEYYAKHTDPVVKNIYLGMQVMAADEALNRVLRGRFSLIDFENYITVIVASRYTDSRGNTPFYISNNGISVMATFGWGIRQGAPFIAPFSSLMHRLEDAGIINYWTQKIISKRVKENRKAADLQLVTAQDQSQEYTKELALGLNHLQGAFYLLFLGSGVAFLALLAENIIVAYYF
;
A
#
# COMPACT_ATOMS: atom_id res chain seq x y z
N MET A 1 17.80 -42.64 2.29
CA MET A 1 17.44 -41.21 2.15
C MET A 1 16.04 -41.02 1.56
N VAL A 2 15.71 -41.62 0.40
CA VAL A 2 14.34 -41.60 -0.18
C VAL A 2 13.27 -42.02 0.84
N TRP A 3 13.51 -43.10 1.57
CA TRP A 3 12.61 -43.61 2.60
C TRP A 3 12.34 -42.61 3.74
N LEU A 4 13.33 -41.77 4.11
CA LEU A 4 13.15 -40.75 5.15
C LEU A 4 12.18 -39.66 4.69
N TRP A 5 12.26 -39.27 3.41
CA TRP A 5 11.33 -38.32 2.82
C TRP A 5 9.92 -38.90 2.71
N LEU A 6 9.80 -40.18 2.29
CA LEU A 6 8.50 -40.86 2.22
C LEU A 6 7.81 -40.98 3.58
N ASN A 7 8.57 -40.99 4.68
CA ASN A 7 8.05 -41.02 6.05
C ASN A 7 7.68 -39.66 6.65
N GLY A 8 7.62 -38.58 5.86
CA GLY A 8 7.18 -37.27 6.38
C GLY A 8 8.30 -36.35 6.86
N MET A 9 9.59 -36.74 6.76
CA MET A 9 10.69 -35.92 7.27
C MET A 9 11.01 -34.74 6.34
N SER A 10 11.29 -33.58 6.92
CA SER A 10 11.66 -32.39 6.15
C SER A 10 13.09 -32.50 5.60
N ALA A 11 13.40 -31.74 4.53
CA ALA A 11 14.74 -31.73 3.94
C ALA A 11 15.84 -31.29 4.93
N ARG A 12 15.49 -30.47 5.94
CA ARG A 12 16.41 -30.07 7.01
C ARG A 12 16.69 -31.21 7.97
N ASP A 13 15.68 -32.01 8.30
CA ASP A 13 15.85 -33.16 9.20
C ASP A 13 16.66 -34.26 8.51
N ILE A 14 16.42 -34.50 7.22
CA ILE A 14 17.22 -35.43 6.42
C ILE A 14 18.67 -34.95 6.31
N SER A 15 18.92 -33.65 6.16
CA SER A 15 20.27 -33.07 6.20
C SER A 15 20.96 -33.35 7.54
N ALA A 16 20.25 -33.17 8.67
CA ALA A 16 20.79 -33.46 9.99
C ALA A 16 21.11 -34.95 10.18
N THR A 17 20.25 -35.87 9.71
CA THR A 17 20.48 -37.32 9.82
C THR A 17 21.55 -37.82 8.86
N SER A 18 21.67 -37.21 7.67
CA SER A 18 22.61 -37.62 6.62
C SER A 18 23.99 -36.99 6.73
N ARG A 19 24.14 -35.94 7.54
CA ARG A 19 25.28 -35.01 7.54
C ARG A 19 25.60 -34.38 6.18
N ALA A 20 24.68 -34.46 5.21
CA ALA A 20 24.80 -33.77 3.93
C ALA A 20 24.25 -32.33 4.04
N SER A 21 24.79 -31.41 3.23
CA SER A 21 24.27 -30.04 3.19
C SER A 21 22.83 -30.02 2.67
N VAL A 22 22.02 -29.10 3.20
CA VAL A 22 20.59 -28.96 2.84
C VAL A 22 20.41 -28.78 1.33
N SER A 23 21.33 -28.07 0.66
CA SER A 23 21.32 -27.88 -0.80
C SER A 23 21.58 -29.18 -1.59
N THR A 24 22.35 -30.10 -1.03
CA THR A 24 22.59 -31.43 -1.61
C THR A 24 21.35 -32.31 -1.46
N VAL A 25 20.68 -32.25 -0.31
CA VAL A 25 19.42 -32.96 -0.06
C VAL A 25 18.31 -32.47 -1.00
N TYR A 26 18.20 -31.15 -1.24
CA TYR A 26 17.26 -30.61 -2.23
C TYR A 26 17.56 -31.06 -3.66
N ARG A 27 18.83 -31.16 -4.05
CA ARG A 27 19.21 -31.70 -5.36
C ARG A 27 18.81 -33.18 -5.51
N TRP A 28 18.95 -33.98 -4.46
CA TRP A 28 18.49 -35.37 -4.46
C TRP A 28 16.97 -35.48 -4.56
N ILE A 29 16.24 -34.68 -3.78
CA ILE A 29 14.76 -34.65 -3.82
C ILE A 29 14.27 -34.25 -5.21
N ARG A 30 14.86 -33.21 -5.82
CA ARG A 30 14.52 -32.76 -7.18
C ARG A 30 14.78 -33.86 -8.20
N ARG A 31 15.91 -34.55 -8.10
CA ARG A 31 16.23 -35.71 -8.95
C ARG A 31 15.23 -36.86 -8.78
N TRP A 32 14.76 -37.14 -7.57
CA TRP A 32 13.76 -38.18 -7.32
C TRP A 32 12.35 -37.80 -7.80
N GLN A 33 12.03 -36.51 -7.78
CA GLN A 33 10.81 -35.95 -8.37
C GLN A 33 10.83 -36.04 -9.90
N ASP A 34 11.96 -35.69 -10.53
CA ASP A 34 12.14 -35.80 -11.98
C ASP A 34 12.07 -37.26 -12.45
N GLN A 35 12.47 -38.21 -11.59
CA GLN A 35 12.35 -39.66 -11.84
C GLN A 35 10.96 -40.23 -11.51
N GLY A 36 10.00 -39.41 -11.06
CA GLY A 36 8.63 -39.84 -10.71
C GLY A 36 8.53 -40.74 -9.47
N THR A 37 9.61 -40.90 -8.71
CA THR A 37 9.67 -41.83 -7.57
C THR A 37 9.05 -41.28 -6.28
N VAL A 38 8.78 -39.97 -6.21
CA VAL A 38 8.35 -39.29 -4.98
C VAL A 38 7.42 -38.11 -5.29
N ALA A 39 6.32 -37.95 -4.53
CA ALA A 39 5.38 -36.84 -4.64
C ALA A 39 5.94 -35.50 -4.09
N THR A 40 5.34 -34.37 -4.52
CA THR A 40 5.78 -33.01 -4.17
C THR A 40 5.71 -32.66 -2.68
N ARG A 41 4.92 -33.40 -1.88
CA ARG A 41 4.87 -33.26 -0.41
C ARG A 41 4.89 -34.61 0.29
N PRO A 42 5.56 -34.75 1.45
CA PRO A 42 5.66 -36.02 2.14
C PRO A 42 4.38 -36.34 2.95
N TYR A 43 3.98 -37.62 3.00
CA TYR A 43 2.72 -38.10 3.59
C TYR A 43 2.84 -38.29 5.12
N ARG A 44 1.92 -37.74 5.93
CA ARG A 44 1.87 -37.96 7.40
C ARG A 44 0.77 -38.97 7.77
N ARG A 45 1.11 -40.07 8.46
CA ARG A 45 0.13 -40.93 9.15
C ARG A 45 -0.22 -40.36 10.53
N HIS A 46 -1.50 -40.30 10.86
CA HIS A 46 -1.99 -39.98 12.20
C HIS A 46 -2.11 -41.24 13.06
N THR A 47 -1.55 -41.23 14.27
CA THR A 47 -1.83 -42.22 15.33
C THR A 47 -2.24 -41.46 16.61
N PRO A 48 -3.25 -41.94 17.38
CA PRO A 48 -3.72 -41.28 18.58
C PRO A 48 -2.82 -41.57 19.80
N PRO A 49 -2.73 -40.67 20.80
CA PRO A 49 -1.87 -40.87 21.96
C PRO A 49 -2.56 -41.61 23.13
N PRO A 50 -1.80 -42.33 23.99
CA PRO A 50 -2.28 -42.94 25.23
C PRO A 50 -2.25 -41.95 26.41
N PRO A 51 -2.84 -42.30 27.57
CA PRO A 51 -3.05 -41.35 28.67
C PRO A 51 -1.95 -41.42 29.72
N THR A 52 -1.34 -40.28 30.11
CA THR A 52 -0.58 -40.17 31.36
C THR A 52 -0.56 -38.74 31.94
N THR A 53 -1.16 -38.63 33.12
CA THR A 53 -0.69 -37.99 34.38
C THR A 53 0.35 -36.84 34.37
N ARG A 54 -0.05 -35.76 35.09
CA ARG A 54 0.70 -34.63 35.68
C ARG A 54 2.22 -34.81 35.88
N ALA A 55 3.00 -33.83 35.41
CA ALA A 55 3.84 -32.94 36.23
C ALA A 55 4.58 -31.87 35.37
N ASN A 56 4.72 -30.68 35.95
CA ASN A 56 5.34 -29.44 35.42
C ASN A 56 6.55 -29.59 34.49
N LYS A 57 6.50 -28.89 33.33
CA LYS A 57 7.56 -28.00 32.81
C LYS A 57 7.12 -27.33 31.48
N ARG A 58 7.31 -26.00 31.44
CA ARG A 58 7.48 -25.08 30.29
C ARG A 58 7.01 -25.58 28.91
N CYS A 59 5.89 -25.03 28.45
CA CYS A 59 5.47 -25.09 27.06
C CYS A 59 6.13 -23.98 26.24
N HIS A 60 7.14 -24.35 25.43
CA HIS A 60 7.29 -23.79 24.10
C HIS A 60 6.28 -24.50 23.19
N ILE A 61 5.29 -23.78 22.68
CA ILE A 61 4.49 -24.26 21.54
C ILE A 61 4.73 -23.33 20.35
N ARG A 62 5.23 -23.99 19.30
CA ARG A 62 5.54 -23.53 17.97
C ARG A 62 4.27 -23.71 17.15
N LEU A 63 3.62 -22.63 16.73
CA LEU A 63 2.56 -22.65 15.72
C LEU A 63 3.16 -22.50 14.32
N SER A 64 2.56 -23.22 13.38
CA SER A 64 2.94 -23.37 11.96
C SER A 64 2.65 -22.10 11.14
N PRO A 65 3.38 -21.83 10.04
CA PRO A 65 3.38 -20.55 9.35
C PRO A 65 2.53 -20.59 8.09
N TYR A 66 1.45 -19.81 8.01
CA TYR A 66 0.91 -19.25 6.77
C TYR A 66 0.12 -17.98 7.16
N TYR A 67 0.42 -16.88 6.47
CA TYR A 67 -0.01 -15.48 6.72
C TYR A 67 0.69 -14.78 7.90
N TYR A 68 1.93 -14.36 7.67
CA TYR A 68 2.47 -13.07 8.15
C TYR A 68 3.78 -12.80 7.37
N TYR A 69 3.65 -12.17 6.22
CA TYR A 69 4.72 -11.44 5.54
C TYR A 69 4.08 -10.15 5.05
N ASP A 70 4.29 -9.09 5.80
CA ASP A 70 4.85 -7.82 5.33
C ASP A 70 4.66 -6.77 6.43
N CYS A 71 5.77 -6.44 7.11
CA CYS A 71 6.09 -5.13 7.73
C CYS A 71 7.28 -5.18 8.70
N CYS A 72 7.82 -6.33 9.09
CA CYS A 72 8.96 -6.41 10.03
C CYS A 72 10.22 -7.06 9.45
N ARG A 73 10.59 -6.72 8.20
CA ARG A 73 11.89 -7.14 7.62
C ARG A 73 12.69 -6.02 6.96
N TYR A 74 12.34 -4.76 7.20
CA TYR A 74 13.10 -3.61 6.71
C TYR A 74 13.97 -2.93 7.79
N TYR A 75 13.93 -3.44 9.03
CA TYR A 75 14.49 -2.75 10.20
C TYR A 75 15.83 -3.30 10.72
N ASP A 76 16.37 -4.37 10.10
CA ASP A 76 17.59 -5.04 10.61
C ASP A 76 18.78 -5.01 9.62
N ASP A 77 18.57 -4.59 8.36
CA ASP A 77 19.65 -4.49 7.36
C ASP A 77 20.32 -3.10 7.33
N HIS A 78 19.63 -2.03 7.75
CA HIS A 78 20.21 -0.68 7.77
C HIS A 78 21.18 -0.43 8.94
N GLN A 79 21.10 -1.19 10.04
CA GLN A 79 22.08 -1.07 11.14
C GLN A 79 23.43 -1.72 10.80
N ARG A 80 23.48 -2.68 9.86
CA ARG A 80 24.74 -3.29 9.42
C ARG A 80 25.52 -2.43 8.43
N ILE A 81 24.86 -1.54 7.70
CA ILE A 81 25.52 -0.63 6.75
C ILE A 81 26.18 0.55 7.48
N ALA A 82 25.58 1.04 8.58
CA ALA A 82 26.18 2.11 9.39
C ALA A 82 27.45 1.67 10.17
N MET A 83 27.58 0.37 10.50
CA MET A 83 28.69 -0.13 11.30
C MET A 83 29.94 -0.53 10.49
N VAL A 84 29.91 -0.42 9.16
CA VAL A 84 31.08 -0.67 8.30
C VAL A 84 31.92 0.59 8.09
N ASN A 85 31.37 1.79 8.29
CA ASN A 85 32.05 3.04 7.91
C ASN A 85 33.06 3.58 8.93
N ILE A 86 33.07 3.10 10.18
CA ILE A 86 34.03 3.57 11.20
C ILE A 86 35.32 2.73 11.19
N ARG A 87 35.26 1.46 10.77
CA ARG A 87 36.44 0.60 10.69
C ARG A 87 37.31 0.88 9.46
N THR A 88 36.72 1.18 8.31
CA THR A 88 37.46 1.58 7.09
C THR A 88 38.26 2.88 7.27
N LEU A 89 37.71 3.86 7.99
CA LEU A 89 38.43 5.08 8.37
C LEU A 89 39.62 4.81 9.32
N SER A 90 39.51 3.81 10.20
CA SER A 90 40.59 3.40 11.09
C SER A 90 41.74 2.69 10.37
N TYR A 91 41.47 1.97 9.28
CA TYR A 91 42.50 1.34 8.45
C TYR A 91 43.26 2.34 7.57
N LEU A 92 42.57 3.36 7.05
CA LEU A 92 43.21 4.48 6.33
C LEU A 92 44.16 5.29 7.23
N LYS A 93 43.81 5.45 8.50
CA LYS A 93 44.68 6.09 9.51
C LYS A 93 45.96 5.30 9.79
N HIS A 94 45.92 3.97 9.64
CA HIS A 94 47.09 3.10 9.80
C HIS A 94 47.99 3.05 8.56
N LEU A 95 47.43 3.18 7.35
CA LEU A 95 48.22 3.31 6.11
C LEU A 95 49.02 4.63 6.07
N ALA A 96 48.47 5.72 6.63
CA ALA A 96 49.15 7.01 6.71
C ALA A 96 50.36 7.03 7.67
N MET A 97 50.48 6.06 8.58
CA MET A 97 51.59 5.97 9.54
C MET A 97 52.85 5.33 8.95
N PHE A 98 52.80 4.82 7.70
CA PHE A 98 53.92 4.15 7.04
C PHE A 98 54.62 5.00 5.94
N SER A 99 54.09 6.16 5.53
CA SER A 99 54.80 7.07 4.60
C SER A 99 55.43 8.22 5.39
N ASN A 100 56.71 8.08 5.70
CA ASN A 100 57.46 9.08 6.46
C ASN A 100 58.00 10.23 5.60
N ASN A 101 57.46 10.44 4.38
CA ASN A 101 57.83 11.56 3.51
C ASN A 101 56.70 11.89 2.52
N GLY A 102 55.80 12.79 2.90
CA GLY A 102 54.94 13.47 1.90
C GLY A 102 53.56 13.85 2.39
N ILE A 103 53.42 15.04 2.98
CA ILE A 103 52.13 15.68 3.29
C ILE A 103 51.21 15.72 2.04
N MET A 104 51.81 15.78 0.84
CA MET A 104 51.12 15.73 -0.45
C MET A 104 50.53 14.35 -0.78
N GLU A 105 51.19 13.24 -0.42
CA GLU A 105 50.66 11.88 -0.67
C GLU A 105 49.42 11.62 0.20
N THR A 106 49.47 12.07 1.45
CA THR A 106 48.35 11.96 2.39
C THR A 106 47.16 12.81 1.94
N LEU A 107 47.39 14.06 1.52
CA LEU A 107 46.34 14.93 0.98
C LEU A 107 45.72 14.37 -0.29
N MET A 108 46.51 13.75 -1.17
CA MET A 108 46.03 13.11 -2.40
C MET A 108 45.14 11.90 -2.10
N ILE A 109 45.52 11.05 -1.13
CA ILE A 109 44.69 9.92 -0.69
C ILE A 109 43.37 10.41 -0.08
N TYR A 110 43.39 11.50 0.71
CA TYR A 110 42.16 12.09 1.26
C TYR A 110 41.28 12.73 0.20
N LEU A 111 41.86 13.42 -0.80
CA LEU A 111 41.09 14.04 -1.89
C LEU A 111 40.45 12.98 -2.79
N VAL A 112 41.19 11.90 -3.08
CA VAL A 112 40.71 10.75 -3.84
C VAL A 112 39.65 9.96 -3.07
N ALA A 113 39.85 9.72 -1.78
CA ALA A 113 38.85 9.07 -0.92
C ALA A 113 37.59 9.94 -0.79
N ALA A 114 37.73 11.27 -0.69
CA ALA A 114 36.60 12.19 -0.67
C ALA A 114 35.83 12.21 -1.99
N ILE A 115 36.51 12.17 -3.14
CA ILE A 115 35.88 12.08 -4.46
C ILE A 115 35.16 10.73 -4.63
N ILE A 116 35.75 9.63 -4.17
CA ILE A 116 35.13 8.30 -4.23
C ILE A 116 33.91 8.20 -3.30
N VAL A 117 33.98 8.79 -2.10
CA VAL A 117 32.83 8.89 -1.19
C VAL A 117 31.74 9.80 -1.75
N PHE A 118 32.11 10.91 -2.41
CA PHE A 118 31.15 11.82 -3.03
C PHE A 118 30.47 11.21 -4.26
N ILE A 119 31.17 10.35 -5.02
CA ILE A 119 30.62 9.61 -6.16
C ILE A 119 29.77 8.40 -5.72
N LEU A 120 30.15 7.70 -4.65
CA LEU A 120 29.42 6.53 -4.13
C LEU A 120 28.21 6.89 -3.25
N CYS A 121 28.20 8.08 -2.65
CA CYS A 121 27.11 8.54 -1.78
C CYS A 121 26.36 9.74 -2.37
N GLY A 122 25.97 9.66 -3.65
CA GLY A 122 25.02 10.61 -4.27
C GLY A 122 23.94 11.03 -3.27
N GLY A 123 23.90 12.33 -2.99
CA GLY A 123 23.45 12.87 -1.71
C GLY A 123 22.01 12.52 -1.32
N GLU A 124 21.81 12.17 -0.05
CA GLU A 124 20.48 12.14 0.56
C GLU A 124 20.52 12.53 2.05
N LYS A 125 19.73 13.55 2.38
CA LYS A 125 19.49 14.09 3.73
C LYS A 125 18.79 13.02 4.59
N THR A 126 19.45 12.51 5.61
CA THR A 126 18.87 11.51 6.54
C THR A 126 19.25 11.79 7.99
N THR A 127 18.79 12.92 8.54
CA THR A 127 18.89 13.15 9.99
C THR A 127 17.65 13.78 10.65
N GLU A 128 16.70 14.34 9.90
CA GLU A 128 15.49 14.95 10.48
C GLU A 128 14.33 13.97 10.77
N ASP A 129 14.31 12.79 10.13
CA ASP A 129 13.11 11.94 10.07
C ASP A 129 12.91 10.99 11.28
N MET A 130 13.93 10.80 12.12
CA MET A 130 13.82 9.89 13.29
C MET A 130 13.32 10.58 14.57
N THR A 131 13.55 11.89 14.74
CA THR A 131 13.08 12.63 15.92
C THR A 131 11.60 12.96 15.85
N GLN A 132 11.05 13.16 14.65
CA GLN A 132 9.62 13.43 14.46
C GLN A 132 8.75 12.21 14.78
N ARG A 133 9.16 11.00 14.39
CA ARG A 133 8.34 9.78 14.53
C ARG A 133 8.12 9.34 15.98
N THR A 134 9.05 9.64 16.89
CA THR A 134 8.93 9.27 18.32
C THR A 134 7.97 10.20 19.06
N VAL A 135 7.90 11.48 18.68
CA VAL A 135 6.98 12.46 19.26
C VAL A 135 5.53 12.20 18.81
N THR A 136 5.33 11.81 17.55
CA THR A 136 4.00 11.49 17.02
C THR A 136 3.37 10.28 17.73
N TYR A 137 4.18 9.27 18.07
CA TYR A 137 3.70 8.07 18.75
C TYR A 137 3.22 8.35 20.19
N GLN A 138 3.94 9.21 20.94
CA GLN A 138 3.52 9.58 22.29
C GLN A 138 2.28 10.50 22.28
N GLN A 139 2.16 11.40 21.30
CA GLN A 139 0.97 12.24 21.13
C GLN A 139 -0.27 11.40 20.77
N GLN A 140 -0.12 10.40 19.90
CA GLN A 140 -1.23 9.48 19.55
C GLN A 140 -1.72 8.66 20.74
N GLN A 141 -0.82 8.18 21.61
CA GLN A 141 -1.22 7.44 22.81
C GLN A 141 -1.95 8.29 23.85
N GLN A 142 -1.70 9.59 23.89
CA GLN A 142 -2.34 10.50 24.83
C GLN A 142 -3.74 10.93 24.33
N GLN A 143 -3.85 11.23 23.04
CA GLN A 143 -5.12 11.55 22.39
C GLN A 143 -6.11 10.38 22.43
N GLN A 144 -5.63 9.14 22.27
CA GLN A 144 -6.48 7.95 22.32
C GLN A 144 -7.03 7.66 23.73
N LYS A 145 -6.36 8.12 24.80
CA LYS A 145 -6.86 7.99 26.18
C LYS A 145 -7.96 8.99 26.52
N GLU A 146 -7.87 10.21 25.97
CA GLU A 146 -8.90 11.25 26.18
C GLU A 146 -10.22 10.91 25.45
N GLU A 147 -10.15 10.25 24.29
CA GLU A 147 -11.34 9.79 23.55
C GLU A 147 -12.08 8.66 24.29
N GLU A 148 -11.37 7.77 24.99
CA GLU A 148 -11.99 6.69 25.79
C GLU A 148 -12.80 7.24 26.98
N GLU A 149 -12.27 8.27 27.66
CA GLU A 149 -12.96 8.95 28.76
C GLU A 149 -14.23 9.68 28.29
N GLN A 150 -14.21 10.29 27.09
CA GLN A 150 -15.38 10.94 26.52
C GLN A 150 -16.49 9.94 26.15
N VAL A 151 -16.14 8.79 25.58
CA VAL A 151 -17.15 7.81 25.16
C VAL A 151 -17.84 7.17 26.37
N VAL A 152 -17.09 6.80 27.41
CA VAL A 152 -17.66 6.19 28.62
C VAL A 152 -18.56 7.18 29.36
N SER A 153 -18.16 8.45 29.46
CA SER A 153 -18.99 9.49 30.11
C SER A 153 -20.30 9.75 29.36
N ILE A 154 -20.26 9.88 28.03
CA ILE A 154 -21.48 10.04 27.21
C ILE A 154 -22.44 8.86 27.42
N VAL A 155 -21.92 7.63 27.49
CA VAL A 155 -22.75 6.44 27.64
C VAL A 155 -23.39 6.37 29.03
N LEU A 156 -22.66 6.74 30.08
CA LEU A 156 -23.20 6.82 31.44
C LEU A 156 -24.31 7.89 31.53
N ASP A 157 -24.08 9.07 30.98
CA ASP A 157 -25.05 10.17 31.00
C ASP A 157 -26.29 9.88 30.14
N GLN A 158 -26.13 9.22 29.00
CA GLN A 158 -27.21 9.02 28.03
C GLN A 158 -28.09 7.79 28.34
N TYR A 159 -27.50 6.71 28.88
CA TYR A 159 -28.22 5.45 29.09
C TYR A 159 -28.51 5.13 30.55
N PHE A 160 -27.78 5.74 31.49
CA PHE A 160 -27.87 5.42 32.92
C PHE A 160 -28.11 6.66 33.80
N SER A 161 -28.70 7.72 33.24
CA SER A 161 -29.09 8.92 33.98
C SER A 161 -30.02 8.58 35.15
N GLY A 162 -29.59 8.86 36.38
CA GLY A 162 -30.36 8.57 37.60
C GLY A 162 -30.15 7.17 38.20
N CYS A 163 -29.23 6.37 37.66
CA CYS A 163 -28.80 5.11 38.27
C CYS A 163 -27.59 5.33 39.20
N ARG A 164 -27.49 4.55 40.28
CA ARG A 164 -26.31 4.57 41.17
C ARG A 164 -25.15 3.88 40.46
N VAL A 165 -24.01 4.57 40.30
CA VAL A 165 -22.82 4.03 39.64
C VAL A 165 -21.84 3.54 40.68
N VAL A 166 -21.49 2.26 40.61
CA VAL A 166 -20.46 1.63 41.43
C VAL A 166 -19.23 1.38 40.56
N LEU A 167 -18.16 2.13 40.84
CA LEU A 167 -16.93 2.08 40.06
C LEU A 167 -15.93 1.13 40.73
N VAL A 168 -15.53 0.07 40.03
CA VAL A 168 -14.54 -0.90 40.50
C VAL A 168 -13.29 -0.84 39.62
N ILE A 169 -12.21 -0.33 40.19
CA ILE A 169 -10.94 -0.08 39.47
C ILE A 169 -9.88 -1.09 39.91
N THR A 170 -9.23 -1.75 38.94
CA THR A 170 -8.21 -2.79 39.21
C THR A 170 -6.78 -2.27 39.26
N SER A 171 -6.49 -1.05 38.79
CA SER A 171 -5.18 -0.41 38.96
C SER A 171 -5.31 1.09 39.24
N PRO A 172 -4.55 1.65 40.19
CA PRO A 172 -4.59 3.08 40.48
C PRO A 172 -3.64 3.81 39.52
N HIS A 173 -4.07 4.09 38.29
CA HIS A 173 -3.39 5.09 37.47
C HIS A 173 -4.38 5.96 36.69
N LEU A 174 -4.34 7.26 37.02
CA LEU A 174 -4.80 8.48 36.31
C LEU A 174 -6.25 8.61 35.85
N LEU A 175 -6.95 7.53 35.47
CA LEU A 175 -8.38 7.54 35.11
C LEU A 175 -9.29 7.89 36.29
N ALA A 176 -8.82 7.67 37.52
CA ALA A 176 -9.64 7.89 38.70
C ALA A 176 -9.90 9.39 38.92
N ASN A 177 -8.90 10.27 38.80
CA ASN A 177 -9.01 11.65 39.31
C ASN A 177 -9.87 12.58 38.44
N SER A 178 -9.83 12.46 37.10
CA SER A 178 -10.62 13.29 36.17
C SER A 178 -12.10 12.90 36.14
N LEU A 179 -12.39 11.59 36.15
CA LEU A 179 -13.74 11.04 36.23
C LEU A 179 -14.34 11.23 37.63
N LEU A 180 -13.55 11.08 38.71
CA LEU A 180 -14.01 11.38 40.07
C LEU A 180 -14.38 12.86 40.23
N GLN A 181 -13.53 13.80 39.79
CA GLN A 181 -13.82 15.24 39.89
C GLN A 181 -15.06 15.68 39.09
N ARG A 182 -15.35 15.01 37.96
CA ARG A 182 -16.53 15.31 37.14
C ARG A 182 -17.81 14.67 37.65
N LEU A 183 -17.71 13.49 38.24
CA LEU A 183 -18.86 12.76 38.78
C LEU A 183 -19.23 13.20 40.21
N SER A 184 -18.32 13.83 40.96
CA SER A 184 -18.57 14.28 42.34
C SER A 184 -19.23 15.65 42.46
N GLY A 185 -19.29 16.46 41.40
CA GLY A 185 -19.91 17.80 41.43
C GLY A 185 -19.17 18.80 42.32
N ASP A 186 -18.83 19.97 41.78
CA ASP A 186 -18.35 21.11 42.55
C ASP A 186 -19.59 21.83 43.11
N GLY A 187 -19.86 21.72 44.41
CA GLY A 187 -21.04 22.26 45.05
C GLY A 187 -20.91 22.32 46.57
N ASP A 188 -20.31 23.40 47.06
CA ASP A 188 -20.49 23.86 48.45
C ASP A 188 -21.96 24.28 48.62
N ASP A 189 -22.83 23.40 49.11
CA ASP A 189 -24.09 23.77 49.75
C ASP A 189 -24.50 22.67 50.74
N ASP A 190 -24.61 23.07 52.02
CA ASP A 190 -25.09 22.26 53.14
C ASP A 190 -26.57 21.89 52.93
N ASP A 191 -26.86 20.73 52.33
CA ASP A 191 -28.14 20.03 52.50
C ASP A 191 -27.93 18.51 52.33
N ASP A 192 -28.26 17.76 53.38
CA ASP A 192 -28.17 16.30 53.48
C ASP A 192 -29.05 15.59 52.42
N ASP A 193 -28.51 15.27 51.23
CA ASP A 193 -28.99 14.19 50.34
C ASP A 193 -27.88 13.85 49.31
N ASP A 194 -26.78 13.29 49.83
CA ASP A 194 -25.61 12.86 49.08
C ASP A 194 -25.74 11.37 48.77
N ASP A 195 -26.01 10.94 47.52
CA ASP A 195 -25.87 9.52 47.12
C ASP A 195 -26.00 9.28 45.60
N GLY A 196 -24.88 9.37 44.86
CA GLY A 196 -24.85 9.00 43.43
C GLY A 196 -23.72 8.05 43.00
N VAL A 197 -22.53 8.16 43.60
CA VAL A 197 -21.33 7.49 43.08
C VAL A 197 -20.50 6.89 44.21
N VAL A 198 -20.35 5.56 44.20
CA VAL A 198 -19.49 4.85 45.16
C VAL A 198 -18.28 4.30 44.43
N VAL A 199 -17.08 4.75 44.81
CA VAL A 199 -15.82 4.29 44.22
C VAL A 199 -15.16 3.26 45.12
N VAL A 200 -14.96 2.06 44.59
CA VAL A 200 -14.31 0.96 45.29
C VAL A 200 -12.97 0.67 44.60
N VAL A 201 -11.88 1.07 45.26
CA VAL A 201 -10.52 0.77 44.80
C VAL A 201 -10.11 -0.59 45.34
N VAL A 202 -9.81 -1.52 44.44
CA VAL A 202 -9.36 -2.87 44.80
C VAL A 202 -7.93 -2.80 45.35
N THR A 203 -7.78 -2.96 46.66
CA THR A 203 -6.48 -3.09 47.36
C THR A 203 -6.44 -4.39 48.17
N ASP A 204 -5.25 -4.89 48.52
CA ASP A 204 -5.05 -6.20 49.16
C ASP A 204 -5.67 -6.33 50.59
N SER A 205 -6.34 -5.31 51.13
CA SER A 205 -6.83 -5.26 52.52
C SER A 205 -8.28 -4.73 52.68
N VAL A 206 -9.27 -5.39 52.07
CA VAL A 206 -10.69 -5.01 52.23
C VAL A 206 -11.45 -5.99 53.13
N ASN A 207 -12.20 -5.45 54.10
CA ASN A 207 -12.91 -6.20 55.13
C ASN A 207 -14.25 -6.77 54.62
N LYS A 208 -14.47 -8.08 54.81
CA LYS A 208 -15.42 -8.91 54.03
C LYS A 208 -16.90 -8.66 54.31
N GLU A 209 -17.27 -8.39 55.56
CA GLU A 209 -18.69 -8.22 55.96
C GLU A 209 -19.19 -6.78 55.78
N GLY A 210 -18.27 -5.80 55.73
CA GLY A 210 -18.61 -4.40 55.43
C GLY A 210 -18.86 -4.16 53.95
N LEU A 211 -18.04 -4.76 53.07
CA LEU A 211 -18.04 -4.47 51.62
C LEU A 211 -19.38 -4.79 50.94
N SER A 212 -19.99 -5.93 51.25
CA SER A 212 -21.30 -6.30 50.67
C SER A 212 -22.43 -5.41 51.19
N LYS A 213 -22.34 -4.92 52.43
CA LYS A 213 -23.32 -4.03 53.03
C LYS A 213 -23.18 -2.58 52.53
N GLU A 214 -21.96 -2.18 52.19
CA GLU A 214 -21.62 -0.91 51.53
C GLU A 214 -22.09 -0.90 50.06
N LEU A 215 -21.79 -1.97 49.30
CA LEU A 215 -22.16 -2.09 47.88
C LEU A 215 -23.68 -2.16 47.66
N TRP A 216 -24.41 -2.85 48.55
CA TRP A 216 -25.79 -3.26 48.31
C TRP A 216 -26.81 -2.71 49.33
N ARG A 217 -26.52 -1.56 49.97
CA ARG A 217 -27.37 -0.93 51.00
C ARG A 217 -28.86 -0.77 50.58
N ASP A 218 -29.77 -0.91 51.55
CA ASP A 218 -31.20 -1.23 51.34
C ASP A 218 -32.14 -0.11 50.82
N SER A 219 -32.94 -0.50 49.80
CA SER A 219 -34.40 -0.26 49.61
C SER A 219 -34.99 0.95 48.86
N LYS A 220 -34.24 1.83 48.18
CA LYS A 220 -34.88 2.84 47.29
C LYS A 220 -34.32 3.04 45.88
N THR A 221 -33.13 2.53 45.53
CA THR A 221 -32.58 2.73 44.18
C THR A 221 -33.03 1.61 43.23
N THR A 222 -33.76 1.98 42.18
CA THR A 222 -34.33 1.04 41.18
C THR A 222 -33.33 0.59 40.12
N CYS A 223 -32.13 1.18 40.06
CA CYS A 223 -31.10 0.89 39.05
C CYS A 223 -29.68 1.06 39.61
N THR A 224 -28.86 0.00 39.55
CA THR A 224 -27.44 0.01 39.94
C THR A 224 -26.59 -0.43 38.75
N VAL A 225 -25.58 0.37 38.40
CA VAL A 225 -24.65 0.11 37.30
C VAL A 225 -23.26 -0.14 37.85
N LEU A 226 -22.66 -1.25 37.45
CA LEU A 226 -21.31 -1.63 37.84
C LEU A 226 -20.34 -1.36 36.68
N LEU A 227 -19.43 -0.40 36.84
CA LEU A 227 -18.37 -0.14 35.86
C LEU A 227 -17.08 -0.86 36.28
N LEU A 228 -16.64 -1.82 35.47
CA LEU A 228 -15.42 -2.61 35.70
C LEU A 228 -14.36 -2.23 34.66
N HIS A 229 -13.30 -1.57 35.12
CA HIS A 229 -12.16 -1.23 34.28
C HIS A 229 -11.07 -2.31 34.41
N LEU A 230 -10.81 -3.05 33.32
CA LEU A 230 -9.92 -4.20 33.25
C LEU A 230 -8.54 -3.82 32.67
N SER A 231 -7.49 -3.96 33.48
CA SER A 231 -6.09 -3.76 33.08
C SER A 231 -5.54 -4.87 32.18
N ASP A 232 -4.48 -4.58 31.40
CA ASP A 232 -3.76 -5.51 30.50
C ASP A 232 -3.13 -6.71 31.24
N HIS A 233 -3.03 -6.65 32.57
CA HIS A 233 -2.49 -7.73 33.39
C HIS A 233 -3.57 -8.74 33.82
N HIS A 234 -3.52 -9.95 33.25
CA HIS A 234 -4.39 -11.09 33.59
C HIS A 234 -4.45 -11.47 35.09
N ASN A 235 -3.49 -11.06 35.91
CA ASN A 235 -3.53 -11.33 37.34
C ASN A 235 -4.53 -10.42 38.07
N ASP A 236 -4.67 -9.18 37.62
CA ASP A 236 -5.50 -8.16 38.26
C ASP A 236 -6.98 -8.32 37.89
N THR A 237 -7.26 -8.76 36.66
CA THR A 237 -8.61 -9.13 36.22
C THR A 237 -9.17 -10.30 37.04
N ASN A 238 -8.36 -11.32 37.33
CA ASN A 238 -8.76 -12.45 38.17
C ASN A 238 -8.99 -12.05 39.64
N LYS A 239 -8.24 -11.07 40.16
CA LYS A 239 -8.46 -10.53 41.52
C LYS A 239 -9.80 -9.80 41.60
N ALA A 240 -10.11 -8.95 40.62
CA ALA A 240 -11.37 -8.23 40.55
C ALA A 240 -12.57 -9.17 40.45
N LEU A 241 -12.48 -10.20 39.61
CA LEU A 241 -13.55 -11.18 39.45
C LEU A 241 -13.81 -12.02 40.70
N ARG A 242 -12.76 -12.35 41.47
CA ARG A 242 -12.91 -13.01 42.77
C ARG A 242 -13.60 -12.13 43.80
N LEU A 243 -13.25 -10.85 43.86
CA LEU A 243 -13.91 -9.90 44.76
C LEU A 243 -15.40 -9.74 44.43
N MET A 244 -15.76 -9.71 43.15
CA MET A 244 -17.16 -9.62 42.72
C MET A 244 -17.96 -10.91 43.00
N ASP A 245 -17.31 -12.08 42.95
CA ASP A 245 -17.92 -13.35 43.37
C ASP A 245 -18.18 -13.38 44.87
N GLU A 246 -17.18 -12.96 45.66
CA GLU A 246 -17.25 -12.88 47.12
C GLU A 246 -18.26 -11.84 47.61
N ALA A 247 -18.42 -10.72 46.88
CA ALA A 247 -19.43 -9.70 47.12
C ALA A 247 -20.86 -10.14 46.73
N GLY A 248 -21.01 -11.34 46.14
CA GLY A 248 -22.31 -11.94 45.87
C GLY A 248 -23.06 -11.34 44.68
N LEU A 249 -22.36 -10.81 43.66
CA LEU A 249 -22.98 -10.21 42.47
C LEU A 249 -24.03 -11.12 41.82
N TRP A 250 -23.75 -12.43 41.77
CA TRP A 250 -24.65 -13.43 41.19
C TRP A 250 -25.95 -13.62 41.99
N LYS A 251 -26.03 -13.17 43.24
CA LYS A 251 -27.24 -13.24 44.10
C LYS A 251 -28.19 -12.05 43.88
N VAL A 252 -27.72 -10.96 43.27
CA VAL A 252 -28.49 -9.74 43.04
C VAL A 252 -29.05 -9.76 41.61
N ALA A 253 -30.38 -9.72 41.48
CA ALA A 253 -31.04 -9.60 40.18
C ALA A 253 -31.07 -8.12 39.73
N ASN A 254 -31.05 -7.87 38.42
CA ASN A 254 -31.15 -6.53 37.81
C ASN A 254 -29.96 -5.58 38.04
N VAL A 255 -28.72 -6.09 37.97
CA VAL A 255 -27.51 -5.24 37.88
C VAL A 255 -27.04 -5.18 36.43
N SER A 256 -26.83 -3.96 35.92
CA SER A 256 -26.23 -3.72 34.61
C SER A 256 -24.72 -3.57 34.78
N VAL A 257 -23.95 -4.28 33.95
CA VAL A 257 -22.48 -4.30 34.05
C VAL A 257 -21.88 -3.67 32.80
N VAL A 258 -20.96 -2.73 32.99
CA VAL A 258 -20.20 -2.10 31.91
C VAL A 258 -18.73 -2.51 32.06
N LEU A 259 -18.21 -3.24 31.08
CA LEU A 259 -16.82 -3.70 31.04
C LEU A 259 -16.00 -2.78 30.13
N VAL A 260 -14.86 -2.28 30.60
CA VAL A 260 -13.94 -1.47 29.78
C VAL A 260 -12.54 -2.08 29.86
N GLY A 261 -11.90 -2.39 28.73
CA GLY A 261 -10.52 -2.87 28.72
C GLY A 261 -10.08 -3.53 27.42
N ASP A 262 -8.90 -4.16 27.43
CA ASP A 262 -8.37 -4.87 26.25
C ASP A 262 -9.24 -6.04 25.80
N LYS A 263 -9.34 -6.27 24.48
CA LYS A 263 -10.21 -7.31 23.90
C LYS A 263 -10.01 -8.70 24.53
N SER A 264 -8.76 -9.11 24.75
CA SER A 264 -8.44 -10.40 25.37
C SER A 264 -8.91 -10.50 26.83
N SER A 265 -8.79 -9.41 27.58
CA SER A 265 -9.25 -9.32 28.97
C SER A 265 -10.77 -9.30 29.06
N VAL A 266 -11.45 -8.55 28.20
CA VAL A 266 -12.93 -8.45 28.16
C VAL A 266 -13.55 -9.80 27.75
N GLU A 267 -13.03 -10.46 26.72
CA GLU A 267 -13.53 -11.79 26.29
C GLU A 267 -13.38 -12.84 27.40
N SER A 268 -12.28 -12.81 28.15
CA SER A 268 -12.06 -13.74 29.27
C SER A 268 -13.03 -13.50 30.45
N THR A 269 -13.41 -12.25 30.67
CA THR A 269 -14.32 -11.85 31.75
C THR A 269 -15.78 -12.15 31.41
N LEU A 270 -16.20 -11.95 30.15
CA LEU A 270 -17.56 -12.24 29.70
C LEU A 270 -17.96 -13.71 29.86
N LEU A 271 -16.97 -14.62 29.80
CA LEU A 271 -17.18 -16.07 29.98
C LEU A 271 -17.13 -16.51 31.44
N HIS A 272 -16.90 -15.60 32.39
CA HIS A 272 -16.74 -15.91 33.81
C HIS A 272 -18.11 -16.15 34.49
N HIS A 273 -18.18 -17.16 35.36
CA HIS A 273 -19.42 -17.61 36.00
C HIS A 273 -20.10 -16.58 36.92
N THR A 274 -19.36 -15.55 37.34
CA THR A 274 -19.83 -14.47 38.22
C THR A 274 -20.89 -13.58 37.58
N LEU A 275 -20.93 -13.49 36.25
CA LEU A 275 -21.86 -12.63 35.50
C LEU A 275 -23.16 -13.35 35.09
N ARG A 276 -23.38 -14.59 35.54
CA ARG A 276 -24.46 -15.48 35.05
C ARG A 276 -25.88 -14.93 35.19
N ASN A 277 -26.14 -14.06 36.18
CA ASN A 277 -27.48 -13.49 36.46
C ASN A 277 -27.60 -11.99 36.11
N THR A 278 -26.64 -11.43 35.39
CA THR A 278 -26.66 -10.01 34.96
C THR A 278 -27.57 -9.83 33.75
N VAL A 279 -28.39 -8.79 33.75
CA VAL A 279 -29.49 -8.62 32.77
C VAL A 279 -29.00 -7.93 31.49
N GLN A 280 -28.03 -7.02 31.62
CA GLN A 280 -27.42 -6.30 30.51
C GLN A 280 -25.92 -6.11 30.79
N THR A 281 -25.08 -6.58 29.88
CA THR A 281 -23.62 -6.39 29.94
C THR A 281 -23.18 -5.61 28.71
N LEU A 282 -22.83 -4.35 28.90
CA LEU A 282 -22.21 -3.51 27.88
C LEU A 282 -20.70 -3.68 27.98
N TYR A 283 -19.97 -3.73 26.86
CA TYR A 283 -18.52 -3.83 26.92
C TYR A 283 -17.82 -2.97 25.87
N PHE A 284 -16.68 -2.41 26.26
CA PHE A 284 -15.76 -1.65 25.43
C PHE A 284 -14.44 -2.41 25.38
N ALA A 285 -14.14 -2.99 24.21
CA ALA A 285 -12.93 -3.76 23.97
C ALA A 285 -11.93 -2.93 23.14
N ARG A 286 -10.75 -2.65 23.69
CA ARG A 286 -9.66 -2.00 22.95
C ARG A 286 -9.09 -2.98 21.92
N SER A 287 -9.11 -2.58 20.65
CA SER A 287 -8.45 -3.27 19.54
C SER A 287 -7.53 -2.29 18.82
N TYR A 288 -6.32 -2.71 18.45
CA TYR A 288 -5.35 -1.87 17.72
C TYR A 288 -5.82 -1.47 16.30
N SER A 289 -7.05 -1.80 15.94
CA SER A 289 -7.76 -1.27 14.78
C SER A 289 -9.24 -1.10 15.16
N HIS A 290 -9.67 0.14 15.39
CA HIS A 290 -11.05 0.59 15.62
C HIS A 290 -11.86 -0.07 16.76
N TYR A 291 -12.50 0.76 17.58
CA TYR A 291 -13.51 0.34 18.54
C TYR A 291 -14.73 -0.24 17.80
N THR A 292 -15.01 -1.53 17.97
CA THR A 292 -16.22 -2.16 17.43
C THR A 292 -17.36 -2.07 18.43
N PHE A 293 -18.40 -1.29 18.09
CA PHE A 293 -19.68 -1.29 18.79
C PHE A 293 -20.47 -2.53 18.38
N SER A 294 -20.78 -3.42 19.32
CA SER A 294 -21.56 -4.64 19.07
C SER A 294 -22.74 -4.68 20.03
N ASP A 295 -23.86 -4.07 19.61
CA ASP A 295 -25.14 -4.27 20.28
C ASP A 295 -25.68 -5.67 19.99
N SER A 296 -25.98 -6.40 21.06
CA SER A 296 -26.73 -7.65 21.00
C SER A 296 -28.17 -7.37 20.55
N LEU A 297 -28.48 -7.64 19.28
CA LEU A 297 -29.87 -7.73 18.83
C LEU A 297 -30.06 -8.87 17.82
N SER A 298 -29.85 -10.10 18.28
CA SER A 298 -30.21 -11.32 17.55
C SER A 298 -31.52 -11.91 18.06
N SER A 299 -32.62 -11.18 17.92
CA SER A 299 -33.95 -11.74 18.20
C SER A 299 -35.13 -11.06 17.50
N PHE A 300 -35.01 -10.65 16.24
CA PHE A 300 -36.21 -10.27 15.48
C PHE A 300 -36.15 -10.49 13.97
N LEU A 301 -35.83 -11.71 13.55
CA LEU A 301 -36.24 -12.21 12.22
C LEU A 301 -36.73 -13.65 12.37
N ARG A 302 -37.96 -13.81 12.85
CA ARG A 302 -38.71 -15.04 12.55
C ARG A 302 -39.05 -15.00 11.06
N PRO A 303 -38.87 -16.10 10.32
CA PRO A 303 -39.23 -16.14 8.90
C PRO A 303 -40.74 -15.93 8.77
N HIS A 304 -41.14 -14.78 8.22
CA HIS A 304 -42.50 -14.62 7.74
C HIS A 304 -42.73 -15.65 6.62
N LYS A 305 -43.81 -16.43 6.74
CA LYS A 305 -44.21 -17.54 5.85
C LYS A 305 -44.58 -17.13 4.40
N LYS A 306 -44.29 -15.90 3.97
CA LYS A 306 -44.43 -15.45 2.56
C LYS A 306 -43.09 -14.86 2.11
N PRO A 307 -42.58 -15.20 0.91
CA PRO A 307 -41.38 -14.57 0.39
C PRO A 307 -41.64 -13.06 0.26
N ALA A 308 -40.91 -12.24 1.01
CA ALA A 308 -40.97 -10.80 0.86
C ALA A 308 -40.39 -10.44 -0.53
N THR A 309 -41.12 -9.63 -1.30
CA THR A 309 -40.61 -9.04 -2.54
C THR A 309 -39.85 -7.77 -2.19
N VAL A 310 -38.56 -7.71 -2.50
CA VAL A 310 -37.69 -6.57 -2.21
C VAL A 310 -37.43 -5.81 -3.50
N GLN A 311 -37.68 -4.50 -3.47
CA GLN A 311 -37.59 -3.63 -4.64
C GLN A 311 -36.16 -3.11 -4.81
N VAL A 312 -35.53 -3.37 -5.94
CA VAL A 312 -34.14 -3.01 -6.23
C VAL A 312 -34.09 -2.08 -7.44
N VAL A 313 -33.43 -0.93 -7.31
CA VAL A 313 -33.17 -0.04 -8.45
C VAL A 313 -31.74 -0.20 -8.94
N ALA A 314 -31.57 -0.22 -10.26
CA ALA A 314 -30.30 -0.51 -10.91
C ALA A 314 -29.96 0.44 -12.07
N VAL A 315 -28.68 0.79 -12.16
CA VAL A 315 -28.05 1.51 -13.28
C VAL A 315 -27.00 0.59 -13.91
N PRO A 316 -26.87 0.53 -15.25
CA PRO A 316 -25.95 -0.39 -15.89
C PRO A 316 -24.53 0.18 -15.79
N TYR A 317 -23.65 -0.56 -15.12
CA TYR A 317 -22.24 -0.23 -14.93
C TYR A 317 -21.45 -1.51 -14.69
N PHE A 318 -20.94 -2.11 -15.77
CA PHE A 318 -20.21 -3.38 -15.74
C PHE A 318 -18.79 -3.17 -15.16
N PRO A 319 -18.24 -4.06 -14.32
CA PRO A 319 -18.68 -5.44 -14.00
C PRO A 319 -19.73 -5.57 -12.89
N TYR A 320 -20.17 -4.46 -12.30
CA TYR A 320 -21.03 -4.46 -11.12
C TYR A 320 -22.48 -4.84 -11.46
N MET A 321 -23.08 -4.14 -12.42
CA MET A 321 -24.45 -4.37 -12.87
C MET A 321 -24.56 -4.28 -14.39
N ASP A 322 -25.23 -5.23 -15.03
CA ASP A 322 -25.39 -5.26 -16.49
C ASP A 322 -26.77 -5.79 -16.87
N TYR A 323 -27.41 -5.20 -17.88
CA TYR A 323 -28.72 -5.58 -18.38
C TYR A 323 -29.00 -5.00 -19.77
N ASP A 324 -29.91 -5.63 -20.52
CA ASP A 324 -30.32 -5.16 -21.83
C ASP A 324 -31.26 -3.95 -21.74
N ARG A 325 -30.88 -2.88 -22.44
CA ARG A 325 -31.65 -1.64 -22.47
C ARG A 325 -32.63 -1.65 -23.66
N SER A 326 -33.94 -1.60 -23.38
CA SER A 326 -34.92 -1.17 -24.38
C SER A 326 -34.90 0.36 -24.51
N GLN A 327 -35.02 0.91 -25.72
CA GLN A 327 -34.91 2.36 -25.97
C GLN A 327 -35.99 3.18 -25.23
N ASP A 328 -37.13 2.58 -24.88
CA ASP A 328 -38.27 3.22 -24.20
C ASP A 328 -38.50 2.69 -22.77
N LEU A 329 -37.50 2.80 -21.89
CA LEU A 329 -37.66 2.43 -20.48
C LEU A 329 -38.52 3.48 -19.74
N LYS A 330 -39.73 3.09 -19.35
CA LYS A 330 -40.57 3.85 -18.42
C LYS A 330 -40.10 3.61 -16.98
N LEU A 331 -40.45 4.53 -16.07
CA LEU A 331 -40.19 4.37 -14.64
C LEU A 331 -40.79 3.04 -14.14
N ASN A 332 -40.04 2.31 -13.29
CA ASN A 332 -40.40 0.99 -12.73
C ASN A 332 -40.50 -0.16 -13.75
N THR A 333 -39.88 -0.05 -14.92
CA THR A 333 -39.80 -1.20 -15.83
C THR A 333 -38.91 -2.29 -15.23
N ARG A 334 -39.47 -3.48 -15.02
CA ARG A 334 -38.74 -4.66 -14.55
C ARG A 334 -37.71 -5.07 -15.59
N ILE A 335 -36.47 -5.30 -15.15
CA ILE A 335 -35.38 -5.72 -16.03
C ILE A 335 -34.94 -7.16 -15.76
N THR A 336 -34.48 -7.82 -16.81
CA THR A 336 -33.77 -9.10 -16.70
C THR A 336 -32.27 -8.83 -16.74
N PRO A 337 -31.58 -8.82 -15.59
CA PRO A 337 -30.16 -8.57 -15.55
C PRO A 337 -29.34 -9.69 -16.17
N ARG A 338 -28.22 -9.32 -16.79
CA ARG A 338 -27.19 -10.24 -17.24
C ARG A 338 -26.26 -10.60 -16.09
N ASP A 339 -25.44 -11.62 -16.31
CA ASP A 339 -24.43 -12.09 -15.37
C ASP A 339 -23.48 -10.93 -14.98
N SER A 340 -23.60 -10.48 -13.73
CA SER A 340 -22.94 -9.31 -13.14
C SER A 340 -22.72 -9.54 -11.64
N LEU A 341 -21.86 -8.75 -11.01
CA LEU A 341 -21.48 -8.98 -9.62
C LEU A 341 -22.66 -8.82 -8.67
N ASP A 342 -23.43 -7.74 -8.84
CA ASP A 342 -24.62 -7.45 -8.03
C ASP A 342 -25.67 -8.54 -8.18
N LEU A 343 -25.91 -9.04 -9.40
CA LEU A 343 -26.85 -10.13 -9.62
C LEU A 343 -26.45 -11.39 -8.83
N ARG A 344 -25.16 -11.75 -8.79
CA ARG A 344 -24.69 -12.93 -8.05
C ARG A 344 -24.84 -12.74 -6.54
N ILE A 345 -24.50 -11.57 -6.02
CA ILE A 345 -24.65 -11.23 -4.60
C ILE A 345 -26.14 -11.26 -4.21
N ILE A 346 -27.00 -10.58 -4.96
CA ILE A 346 -28.45 -10.54 -4.74
C ILE A 346 -29.03 -11.97 -4.79
N THR A 347 -28.58 -12.80 -5.72
CA THR A 347 -29.03 -14.20 -5.84
C THR A 347 -28.65 -15.03 -4.62
N GLU A 348 -27.43 -14.88 -4.10
CA GLU A 348 -27.01 -15.60 -2.88
C GLU A 348 -27.72 -15.06 -1.62
N PHE A 349 -27.97 -13.76 -1.54
CA PHE A 349 -28.73 -13.15 -0.46
C PHE A 349 -30.18 -13.63 -0.48
N SER A 350 -30.81 -13.64 -1.66
CA SER A 350 -32.16 -14.13 -1.90
C SER A 350 -32.33 -15.58 -1.46
N LYS A 351 -31.37 -16.46 -1.79
CA LYS A 351 -31.36 -17.87 -1.34
C LYS A 351 -31.22 -18.01 0.17
N THR A 352 -30.35 -17.22 0.79
CA THR A 352 -30.03 -17.35 2.22
C THR A 352 -31.11 -16.77 3.11
N LEU A 353 -31.73 -15.66 2.70
CA LEU A 353 -32.75 -14.93 3.47
C LEU A 353 -34.18 -15.18 2.96
N ASN A 354 -34.34 -16.00 1.91
CA ASN A 354 -35.62 -16.40 1.32
C ASN A 354 -36.53 -15.23 0.91
N PHE A 355 -35.98 -14.26 0.18
CA PHE A 355 -36.72 -13.14 -0.40
C PHE A 355 -36.66 -13.17 -1.93
N THR A 356 -37.61 -12.52 -2.61
CA THR A 356 -37.60 -12.36 -4.07
C THR A 356 -37.16 -10.95 -4.42
N ALA A 357 -36.10 -10.80 -5.21
CA ALA A 357 -35.67 -9.49 -5.69
C ALA A 357 -36.45 -9.08 -6.94
N ASP A 358 -37.05 -7.89 -6.93
CA ASP A 358 -37.64 -7.27 -8.11
C ASP A 358 -36.75 -6.10 -8.56
N ILE A 359 -36.09 -6.24 -9.71
CA ILE A 359 -35.05 -5.31 -10.15
C ILE A 359 -35.63 -4.41 -11.25
N HIS A 360 -35.57 -3.10 -11.03
CA HIS A 360 -36.05 -2.06 -11.92
C HIS A 360 -34.90 -1.18 -12.39
N ALA A 361 -34.96 -0.73 -13.64
CA ALA A 361 -33.98 0.20 -14.18
C ALA A 361 -34.31 1.65 -13.83
N GLU A 362 -33.30 2.45 -13.52
CA GLU A 362 -33.43 3.91 -13.50
C GLU A 362 -33.44 4.45 -14.96
N PRO A 363 -34.51 5.14 -15.41
CA PRO A 363 -34.67 5.52 -16.83
C PRO A 363 -33.59 6.46 -17.38
N ASN A 364 -33.09 7.37 -16.56
CA ASN A 364 -32.14 8.44 -16.93
C ASN A 364 -30.68 8.05 -16.72
N ARG A 365 -30.39 6.82 -16.28
CA ARG A 365 -29.07 6.37 -15.77
C ARG A 365 -28.46 7.32 -14.72
N SER A 366 -29.30 7.96 -13.91
CA SER A 366 -28.83 8.87 -12.87
C SER A 366 -28.59 8.12 -11.56
N PHE A 367 -27.36 8.20 -11.05
CA PHE A 367 -27.00 7.71 -9.72
C PHE A 367 -27.64 8.53 -8.60
N GLY A 368 -27.89 9.81 -8.86
CA GLY A 368 -28.60 10.74 -7.98
C GLY A 368 -27.76 11.94 -7.62
N ASP A 369 -28.03 13.03 -8.33
CA ASP A 369 -27.44 14.34 -8.12
C ASP A 369 -28.23 15.10 -7.04
N ASP A 370 -27.50 15.85 -6.22
CA ASP A 370 -28.03 16.68 -5.14
C ASP A 370 -28.72 17.92 -5.73
N ARG A 371 -30.00 18.13 -5.41
CA ARG A 371 -30.80 19.29 -5.83
C ARG A 371 -30.96 20.36 -4.75
N GLY A 372 -30.35 20.19 -3.57
CA GLY A 372 -30.60 21.09 -2.44
C GLY A 372 -29.69 20.90 -1.24
N GLY A 373 -28.40 20.65 -1.43
CA GLY A 373 -27.42 20.57 -0.33
C GLY A 373 -27.65 19.40 0.64
N GLY A 374 -28.23 18.30 0.15
CA GLY A 374 -28.53 17.09 0.91
C GLY A 374 -30.00 16.92 1.30
N VAL A 375 -30.89 17.85 0.91
CA VAL A 375 -32.33 17.78 1.22
C VAL A 375 -33.10 16.93 0.20
N GLY A 376 -32.69 16.92 -1.07
CA GLY A 376 -33.40 16.19 -2.11
C GLY A 376 -32.47 15.70 -3.21
N PHE A 377 -32.63 14.42 -3.58
CA PHE A 377 -31.81 13.77 -4.61
C PHE A 377 -32.63 13.32 -5.82
N THR A 378 -31.95 13.21 -6.95
CA THR A 378 -32.48 12.61 -8.19
C THR A 378 -32.06 11.14 -8.33
N GLY A 379 -32.43 10.50 -9.45
CA GLY A 379 -31.91 9.18 -9.81
C GLY A 379 -32.18 8.11 -8.76
N MET A 380 -31.28 7.13 -8.65
CA MET A 380 -31.40 6.01 -7.71
C MET A 380 -31.53 6.45 -6.25
N ILE A 381 -30.71 7.42 -5.80
CA ILE A 381 -30.80 7.91 -4.41
C ILE A 381 -32.13 8.63 -4.15
N GLY A 382 -32.64 9.38 -5.13
CA GLY A 382 -33.94 10.01 -5.00
C GLY A 382 -35.09 9.01 -4.87
N GLN A 383 -35.05 7.90 -5.61
CA GLN A 383 -36.04 6.82 -5.49
C GLN A 383 -35.95 6.15 -4.11
N LEU A 384 -34.74 5.95 -3.60
CA LEU A 384 -34.50 5.39 -2.27
C LEU A 384 -35.00 6.32 -1.16
N GLN A 385 -34.79 7.63 -1.31
CA GLN A 385 -35.27 8.66 -0.38
C GLN A 385 -36.80 8.76 -0.36
N ARG A 386 -37.47 8.53 -1.50
CA ARG A 386 -38.94 8.50 -1.62
C ARG A 386 -39.56 7.15 -1.27
N GLU A 387 -38.77 6.19 -0.79
CA GLU A 387 -39.19 4.82 -0.47
C GLU A 387 -39.83 4.07 -1.65
N GLU A 388 -39.46 4.43 -2.88
CA GLU A 388 -39.91 3.75 -4.10
C GLU A 388 -39.17 2.42 -4.32
N CYS A 389 -37.99 2.27 -3.70
CA CYS A 389 -37.18 1.06 -3.69
C CYS A 389 -36.59 0.78 -2.30
N ASP A 390 -36.25 -0.46 -2.01
CA ASP A 390 -35.66 -0.89 -0.72
C ASP A 390 -34.14 -0.71 -0.69
N PHE A 391 -33.45 -1.05 -1.79
CA PHE A 391 -32.02 -0.82 -1.96
C PHE A 391 -31.62 -0.59 -3.42
N THR A 392 -30.42 -0.07 -3.61
CA THR A 392 -29.81 0.31 -4.90
C THR A 392 -28.63 -0.62 -5.21
N THR A 393 -28.31 -0.80 -6.48
CA THR A 393 -27.03 -1.39 -6.90
C THR A 393 -25.89 -0.38 -6.74
N ILE A 394 -24.75 -0.58 -7.42
CA ILE A 394 -23.56 0.26 -7.30
C ILE A 394 -23.82 1.77 -7.16
N ILE A 395 -23.39 2.31 -6.03
CA ILE A 395 -23.42 3.73 -5.72
C ILE A 395 -22.19 4.11 -4.88
N GLY A 396 -21.68 5.33 -5.04
CA GLY A 396 -20.59 5.87 -4.23
C GLY A 396 -21.12 6.74 -3.09
N PRO A 397 -20.56 6.65 -1.86
CA PRO A 397 -20.99 7.44 -0.72
C PRO A 397 -20.52 8.89 -0.89
N THR A 398 -21.39 9.83 -0.55
CA THR A 398 -21.02 11.25 -0.45
C THR A 398 -21.56 11.83 0.85
N THR A 399 -21.03 12.98 1.27
CA THR A 399 -21.48 13.62 2.52
C THR A 399 -22.97 13.93 2.49
N GLY A 400 -23.53 14.29 1.32
CA GLY A 400 -24.97 14.49 1.16
C GLY A 400 -25.76 13.18 1.22
N ARG A 401 -25.31 12.14 0.51
CA ARG A 401 -26.01 10.84 0.44
C ARG A 401 -26.06 10.12 1.78
N LEU A 402 -24.98 10.17 2.56
CA LEU A 402 -24.90 9.53 3.89
C LEU A 402 -25.91 10.09 4.90
N LYS A 403 -26.46 11.29 4.66
CA LYS A 403 -27.51 11.88 5.52
C LYS A 403 -28.91 11.31 5.26
N VAL A 404 -29.15 10.78 4.06
CA VAL A 404 -30.49 10.37 3.60
C VAL A 404 -30.63 8.85 3.42
N VAL A 405 -29.52 8.13 3.24
CA VAL A 405 -29.52 6.68 3.00
C VAL A 405 -28.43 5.99 3.81
N HIS A 406 -28.68 4.73 4.17
CA HIS A 406 -27.67 3.88 4.79
C HIS A 406 -26.82 3.22 3.70
N PHE A 407 -25.52 3.06 3.93
CA PHE A 407 -24.61 2.52 2.93
C PHE A 407 -24.04 1.18 3.38
N LEU A 408 -24.22 0.16 2.54
CA LEU A 408 -23.60 -1.14 2.72
C LEU A 408 -22.40 -1.23 1.77
N ARG A 409 -21.20 -1.32 2.33
CA ARG A 409 -19.99 -1.58 1.53
C ARG A 409 -20.11 -2.95 0.86
N THR A 410 -19.98 -3.00 -0.46
CA THR A 410 -20.24 -4.23 -1.25
C THR A 410 -19.08 -4.64 -2.14
N TYR A 411 -18.19 -3.70 -2.49
CA TYR A 411 -17.15 -3.94 -3.48
C TYR A 411 -15.75 -3.72 -2.90
N PRO A 412 -14.73 -4.40 -3.44
CA PRO A 412 -13.35 -3.99 -3.22
C PRO A 412 -13.17 -2.55 -3.71
N SER A 413 -12.27 -1.80 -3.07
CA SER A 413 -11.94 -0.43 -3.43
C SER A 413 -11.56 -0.36 -4.91
N ASP A 414 -12.40 0.31 -5.71
CA ASP A 414 -12.09 0.64 -7.11
C ASP A 414 -11.47 2.02 -7.15
N VAL A 415 -10.39 2.16 -7.92
CA VAL A 415 -9.54 3.35 -7.93
C VAL A 415 -9.62 4.02 -9.29
N MET A 416 -9.47 5.34 -9.33
CA MET A 416 -9.35 6.03 -10.62
C MET A 416 -7.94 5.90 -11.16
N VAL A 417 -7.84 5.60 -12.45
CA VAL A 417 -6.59 5.38 -13.17
C VAL A 417 -6.52 6.30 -14.38
N ILE A 418 -5.28 6.59 -14.78
CA ILE A 418 -4.99 7.37 -15.97
C ILE A 418 -4.71 6.37 -17.10
N THR A 419 -5.54 6.40 -18.13
CA THR A 419 -5.34 5.61 -19.35
C THR A 419 -4.72 6.48 -20.42
N SER A 420 -3.52 6.12 -20.87
CA SER A 420 -2.76 6.84 -21.89
C SER A 420 -2.23 5.88 -22.96
N LEU A 421 -1.61 6.41 -24.01
CA LEU A 421 -0.96 5.58 -25.02
C LEU A 421 0.24 4.85 -24.40
N LYS A 422 0.44 3.59 -24.79
CA LYS A 422 1.57 2.80 -24.31
C LYS A 422 2.90 3.51 -24.55
N PRO A 423 3.79 3.57 -23.55
CA PRO A 423 5.10 4.19 -23.68
C PRO A 423 5.85 3.70 -24.92
N THR A 424 6.30 4.66 -25.73
CA THR A 424 7.07 4.38 -26.92
C THR A 424 8.52 4.10 -26.55
N LEU A 425 9.19 3.29 -27.37
CA LEU A 425 10.63 3.06 -27.26
C LEU A 425 11.35 4.38 -27.52
N LEU A 426 12.32 4.72 -26.67
CA LEU A 426 13.09 5.94 -26.86
C LEU A 426 13.90 5.86 -28.17
N PRO A 427 14.19 7.00 -28.83
CA PRO A 427 14.95 7.01 -30.07
C PRO A 427 16.31 6.32 -29.87
N PRO A 428 16.69 5.40 -30.78
CA PRO A 428 17.91 4.61 -30.65
C PRO A 428 19.19 5.42 -30.92
N SER A 429 19.10 6.56 -31.60
CA SER A 429 20.25 7.41 -31.93
C SER A 429 21.00 7.95 -30.70
N LEU A 430 20.29 8.20 -29.60
CA LEU A 430 20.87 8.69 -28.33
C LEU A 430 21.23 7.56 -27.36
N ALA A 431 21.13 6.29 -27.78
CA ALA A 431 21.38 5.16 -26.88
C ALA A 431 22.80 5.12 -26.30
N PHE A 432 23.80 5.69 -26.99
CA PHE A 432 25.20 5.70 -26.54
C PHE A 432 25.50 6.67 -25.40
N VAL A 433 24.72 7.74 -25.26
CA VAL A 433 24.96 8.77 -24.21
C VAL A 433 24.19 8.45 -22.93
N ARG A 434 23.09 7.69 -23.03
CA ARG A 434 22.24 7.28 -21.91
C ARG A 434 22.88 6.41 -20.81
N PRO A 435 23.94 5.61 -21.03
CA PRO A 435 24.48 4.74 -19.99
C PRO A 435 24.90 5.48 -18.72
N PHE A 436 25.27 6.76 -18.85
CA PHE A 436 25.57 7.67 -17.76
C PHE A 436 24.62 8.86 -17.75
N SER A 437 24.23 9.31 -16.55
CA SER A 437 23.48 10.56 -16.38
C SER A 437 24.35 11.76 -16.75
N GLY A 438 23.71 12.91 -17.05
CA GLY A 438 24.44 14.15 -17.35
C GLY A 438 25.40 14.55 -16.24
N GLU A 439 25.02 14.32 -14.98
CA GLU A 439 25.87 14.58 -13.80
C GLU A 439 27.14 13.73 -13.82
N VAL A 440 27.03 12.44 -14.15
CA VAL A 440 28.18 11.53 -14.24
C VAL A 440 29.08 11.92 -15.41
N TRP A 441 28.52 12.31 -16.56
CA TRP A 441 29.30 12.83 -17.69
C TRP A 441 30.11 14.08 -17.32
N MET A 442 29.48 15.02 -16.61
CA MET A 442 30.16 16.21 -16.08
C MET A 442 31.25 15.82 -15.08
N GLY A 443 30.98 14.84 -14.22
CA GLY A 443 31.94 14.29 -13.26
C GLY A 443 33.16 13.67 -13.94
N VAL A 444 32.98 12.88 -15.00
CA VAL A 444 34.08 12.32 -15.80
C VAL A 444 34.93 13.44 -16.39
N PHE A 445 34.31 14.42 -17.04
CA PHE A 445 35.03 15.53 -17.66
C PHE A 445 35.84 16.34 -16.62
N ALA A 446 35.21 16.65 -15.49
CA ALA A 446 35.87 17.34 -14.38
C ALA A 446 37.02 16.51 -13.79
N SER A 447 36.85 15.19 -13.67
CA SER A 447 37.87 14.30 -13.10
C SER A 447 39.17 14.30 -13.92
N VAL A 448 39.07 14.30 -15.27
CA VAL A 448 40.23 14.36 -16.17
C VAL A 448 40.98 15.69 -16.01
N LEU A 449 40.24 16.80 -15.92
CA LEU A 449 40.82 18.14 -15.74
C LEU A 449 41.53 18.27 -14.40
N VAL A 450 40.89 17.83 -13.31
CA VAL A 450 41.48 17.85 -11.95
C VAL A 450 42.70 16.94 -11.90
N TRP A 451 42.61 15.73 -12.42
CA TRP A 451 43.73 14.81 -12.42
C TRP A 451 44.93 15.35 -13.22
N GLY A 452 44.70 15.85 -14.44
CA GLY A 452 45.77 16.35 -15.30
C GLY A 452 46.40 17.65 -14.81
N THR A 453 45.63 18.53 -14.14
CA THR A 453 46.16 19.73 -13.45
C THR A 453 47.01 19.37 -12.24
N VAL A 454 46.55 18.43 -11.42
CA VAL A 454 47.29 17.96 -10.25
C VAL A 454 48.59 17.28 -10.65
N LEU A 455 48.58 16.41 -11.66
CA LEU A 455 49.78 15.76 -12.16
C LEU A 455 50.79 16.79 -12.70
N TRP A 456 50.33 17.77 -13.48
CA TRP A 456 51.20 18.83 -13.98
C TRP A 456 51.80 19.68 -12.85
N PHE A 457 50.99 20.03 -11.85
CA PHE A 457 51.44 20.81 -10.71
C PHE A 457 52.46 20.05 -9.85
N LEU A 458 52.22 18.76 -9.57
CA LEU A 458 53.14 17.90 -8.81
C LEU A 458 54.53 17.85 -9.46
N GLN A 459 54.59 17.69 -10.78
CA GLN A 459 55.87 17.68 -11.50
C GLN A 459 56.55 19.05 -11.48
N LYS A 460 55.77 20.15 -11.50
CA LYS A 460 56.33 21.50 -11.37
C LYS A 460 56.92 21.78 -9.99
N VAL A 461 56.29 21.29 -8.93
CA VAL A 461 56.73 21.52 -7.54
C VAL A 461 57.94 20.68 -7.18
N GLN A 462 58.07 19.47 -7.73
CA GLN A 462 59.19 18.55 -7.43
C GLN A 462 60.50 18.90 -8.16
N ASN A 463 60.64 20.13 -8.66
CA ASN A 463 61.84 20.65 -9.35
C ASN A 463 62.39 19.72 -10.44
N THR A 464 61.50 19.05 -11.20
CA THR A 464 61.92 18.22 -12.31
C THR A 464 62.68 19.06 -13.33
N PRO A 465 63.81 18.59 -13.90
CA PRO A 465 64.60 19.40 -14.83
C PRO A 465 63.73 19.87 -15.98
N LYS A 466 63.85 21.14 -16.41
CA LYS A 466 62.98 21.74 -17.46
C LYS A 466 62.89 20.91 -18.75
N LYS A 467 63.93 20.13 -19.06
CA LYS A 467 63.97 19.20 -20.21
C LYS A 467 62.94 18.06 -20.12
N TYR A 468 62.57 17.65 -18.91
CA TYR A 468 61.67 16.53 -18.64
C TYR A 468 60.30 16.99 -18.10
N LEU A 469 60.03 18.29 -18.06
CA LEU A 469 58.77 18.82 -17.56
C LEU A 469 57.71 18.74 -18.67
N PRO A 470 56.64 17.93 -18.53
CA PRO A 470 55.62 17.82 -19.54
C PRO A 470 54.81 19.13 -19.64
N LYS A 471 54.32 19.42 -20.84
CA LYS A 471 53.39 20.53 -21.06
C LYS A 471 52.05 20.19 -20.40
N PHE A 472 51.30 21.21 -20.00
CA PHE A 472 49.96 21.02 -19.45
C PHE A 472 49.02 20.31 -20.43
N SER A 473 49.14 20.60 -21.73
CA SER A 473 48.39 19.90 -22.77
C SER A 473 48.74 18.41 -22.85
N THR A 474 50.01 18.04 -22.68
CA THR A 474 50.43 16.62 -22.74
C THR A 474 49.92 15.82 -21.54
N THR A 475 49.83 16.41 -20.34
CA THR A 475 49.26 15.71 -19.18
C THR A 475 47.75 15.55 -19.31
N LEU A 476 47.03 16.57 -19.81
CA LEU A 476 45.60 16.46 -20.10
C LEU A 476 45.29 15.44 -21.21
N LEU A 477 46.07 15.44 -22.29
CA LEU A 477 45.93 14.47 -23.38
C LEU A 477 46.19 13.05 -22.91
N TYR A 478 47.14 12.85 -21.99
CA TYR A 478 47.32 11.54 -21.36
C TYR A 478 46.08 11.11 -20.59
N GLY A 479 45.49 12.02 -19.80
CA GLY A 479 44.28 11.72 -19.03
C GLY A 479 43.12 11.26 -19.91
N TRP A 480 42.88 11.96 -21.02
CA TRP A 480 41.88 11.57 -22.03
C TRP A 480 42.24 10.28 -22.77
N GLY A 481 43.50 10.13 -23.20
CA GLY A 481 43.96 8.95 -23.92
C GLY A 481 43.87 7.67 -23.07
N ALA A 482 44.19 7.77 -21.78
CA ALA A 482 44.04 6.67 -20.82
C ALA A 482 42.58 6.24 -20.65
N LEU A 483 41.64 7.19 -20.62
CA LEU A 483 40.20 6.90 -20.55
C LEU A 483 39.69 6.17 -21.80
N PHE A 484 40.26 6.47 -22.97
CA PHE A 484 39.93 5.82 -24.24
C PHE A 484 40.76 4.54 -24.53
N GLU A 485 41.47 4.01 -23.53
CA GLU A 485 42.37 2.83 -23.66
C GLU A 485 43.51 3.00 -24.68
N GLN A 486 43.80 4.24 -25.10
CA GLN A 486 44.90 4.59 -25.99
C GLN A 486 45.76 5.70 -25.37
N PRO A 487 46.42 5.44 -24.21
CA PRO A 487 47.25 6.43 -23.58
C PRO A 487 48.48 6.75 -24.44
N PRO A 488 48.83 8.04 -24.61
CA PRO A 488 50.13 8.45 -25.14
C PRO A 488 51.25 8.04 -24.15
N PRO A 489 52.53 8.23 -24.51
CA PRO A 489 53.64 7.93 -23.61
C PRO A 489 53.47 8.59 -22.24
N ASP A 490 53.82 7.86 -21.18
CA ASP A 490 53.65 8.30 -19.79
C ASP A 490 54.38 9.64 -19.53
N PRO A 491 53.66 10.70 -19.13
CA PRO A 491 54.25 12.00 -18.85
C PRO A 491 54.89 12.07 -17.46
N SER A 492 54.78 11.05 -16.61
CA SER A 492 55.27 11.05 -15.23
C SER A 492 56.74 10.63 -15.13
N VAL A 493 57.53 11.44 -14.41
CA VAL A 493 58.98 11.20 -14.21
C VAL A 493 59.29 10.82 -12.75
N THR A 494 58.45 11.24 -11.80
CA THR A 494 58.65 11.03 -10.37
C THR A 494 57.79 9.89 -9.84
N ILE A 495 58.23 9.22 -8.77
CA ILE A 495 57.53 8.07 -8.16
C ILE A 495 56.08 8.45 -7.76
N SER A 496 55.90 9.62 -7.14
CA SER A 496 54.56 10.12 -6.77
C SER A 496 53.66 10.39 -8.00
N GLY A 497 54.24 10.86 -9.11
CA GLY A 497 53.52 11.02 -10.38
C GLY A 497 53.12 9.67 -10.98
N GLN A 498 54.00 8.67 -10.92
CA GLN A 498 53.73 7.31 -11.39
C GLN A 498 52.64 6.63 -10.55
N MET A 499 52.63 6.84 -9.22
CA MET A 499 51.52 6.38 -8.37
C MET A 499 50.19 7.03 -8.75
N LEU A 500 50.20 8.34 -9.02
CA LEU A 500 49.01 9.07 -9.46
C LEU A 500 48.49 8.60 -10.83
N VAL A 501 49.39 8.30 -11.76
CA VAL A 501 49.07 7.67 -13.05
C VAL A 501 48.48 6.28 -12.83
N GLY A 502 49.12 5.45 -12.00
CA GLY A 502 48.62 4.11 -11.66
C GLY A 502 47.22 4.14 -11.08
N TRP A 503 46.93 5.08 -10.18
CA TRP A 503 45.59 5.27 -9.63
C TRP A 503 44.57 5.72 -10.68
N TRP A 504 44.96 6.64 -11.57
CA TRP A 504 44.10 7.07 -12.66
C TRP A 504 43.74 5.95 -13.63
N LEU A 505 44.65 5.03 -13.91
CA LEU A 505 44.36 3.86 -14.73
C LEU A 505 43.31 2.95 -14.08
N VAL A 506 43.33 2.80 -12.76
CA VAL A 506 42.26 2.09 -12.02
C VAL A 506 40.92 2.81 -12.17
N VAL A 507 40.91 4.14 -12.04
CA VAL A 507 39.70 4.95 -12.24
C VAL A 507 39.17 4.83 -13.68
N CYS A 508 40.04 4.89 -14.68
CA CYS A 508 39.69 4.68 -16.09
C CYS A 508 39.06 3.30 -16.31
N LEU A 509 39.64 2.25 -15.72
CA LEU A 509 39.12 0.89 -15.79
C LEU A 509 37.71 0.80 -15.19
N ILE A 510 37.45 1.46 -14.06
CA ILE A 510 36.13 1.48 -13.43
C ILE A 510 35.12 2.18 -14.35
N PHE A 511 35.46 3.35 -14.91
CA PHE A 511 34.57 4.07 -15.80
C PHE A 511 34.29 3.31 -17.10
N ASP A 512 35.30 2.75 -17.75
CA ASP A 512 35.13 1.99 -18.99
C ASP A 512 34.29 0.71 -18.77
N THR A 513 34.62 -0.08 -17.74
CA THR A 513 33.84 -1.29 -17.43
C THR A 513 32.39 -0.97 -17.04
N GLY A 514 32.17 0.10 -16.26
CA GLY A 514 30.84 0.60 -15.92
C GLY A 514 30.06 1.08 -17.14
N PHE A 515 30.72 1.81 -18.05
CA PHE A 515 30.11 2.29 -19.28
C PHE A 515 29.71 1.13 -20.20
N ARG A 516 30.63 0.18 -20.44
CA ARG A 516 30.39 -1.01 -21.28
C ARG A 516 29.23 -1.83 -20.77
N SER A 517 29.19 -2.11 -19.47
CA SER A 517 28.12 -2.91 -18.86
C SER A 517 26.76 -2.21 -18.93
N SER A 518 26.70 -0.91 -18.60
CA SER A 518 25.47 -0.12 -18.70
C SER A 518 25.00 0.02 -20.15
N LEU A 519 25.91 0.19 -21.12
CA LEU A 519 25.59 0.23 -22.54
C LEU A 519 24.99 -1.10 -23.03
N ILE A 520 25.58 -2.24 -22.66
CA ILE A 520 25.03 -3.57 -22.98
C ILE A 520 23.62 -3.73 -22.40
N ALA A 521 23.40 -3.27 -21.16
CA ALA A 521 22.07 -3.32 -20.53
C ALA A 521 21.03 -2.48 -21.32
N HIS A 522 21.40 -1.28 -21.75
CA HIS A 522 20.50 -0.41 -22.53
C HIS A 522 20.24 -0.90 -23.96
N LEU A 523 21.19 -1.62 -24.57
CA LEU A 523 21.02 -2.21 -25.90
C LEU A 523 20.19 -3.51 -25.85
N THR A 524 20.27 -4.25 -24.75
CA THR A 524 19.47 -5.47 -24.54
C THR A 524 18.04 -5.16 -24.10
N VAL A 525 17.85 -4.16 -23.22
CA VAL A 525 16.54 -3.68 -22.80
C VAL A 525 16.40 -2.21 -23.21
N GLN A 526 15.62 -1.99 -24.27
CA GLN A 526 15.35 -0.64 -24.75
C GLN A 526 14.54 0.15 -23.72
N GLY A 527 15.05 1.33 -23.36
CA GLY A 527 14.33 2.28 -22.53
C GLY A 527 13.00 2.69 -23.15
N LYS A 528 11.98 2.87 -22.31
CA LYS A 528 10.64 3.34 -22.67
C LYS A 528 10.43 4.75 -22.15
N SER A 529 9.62 5.55 -22.87
CA SER A 529 9.26 6.90 -22.43
C SER A 529 8.63 6.86 -21.03
N PRO A 530 8.76 7.93 -20.23
CA PRO A 530 8.13 7.97 -18.91
C PRO A 530 6.63 7.75 -19.02
N THR A 531 6.08 6.96 -18.10
CA THR A 531 4.65 6.70 -17.96
C THR A 531 3.93 7.91 -17.36
N LEU A 532 2.61 7.87 -17.38
CA LEU A 532 1.75 8.83 -16.71
C LEU A 532 1.04 8.07 -15.59
N ASP A 533 1.51 8.23 -14.36
CA ASP A 533 1.00 7.47 -13.22
C ASP A 533 0.27 8.38 -12.22
N THR A 534 0.62 9.66 -12.16
CA THR A 534 0.04 10.63 -11.23
C THR A 534 -0.63 11.80 -11.94
N PHE A 535 -1.51 12.51 -11.22
CA PHE A 535 -2.07 13.77 -11.72
C PHE A 535 -0.98 14.84 -11.93
N GLN A 536 0.09 14.82 -11.14
CA GLN A 536 1.21 15.73 -11.31
C GLN A 536 1.87 15.54 -12.68
N ASP A 537 2.09 14.28 -13.09
CA ASP A 537 2.71 13.97 -14.38
C ASP A 537 1.90 14.50 -15.58
N ILE A 538 0.57 14.58 -15.42
CA ILE A 538 -0.31 15.14 -16.46
C ILE A 538 -0.18 16.67 -16.50
N VAL A 539 -0.22 17.32 -15.34
CA VAL A 539 -0.19 18.78 -15.23
C VAL A 539 1.17 19.36 -15.62
N GLU A 540 2.27 18.65 -15.35
CA GLU A 540 3.62 19.06 -15.72
C GLU A 540 3.93 18.91 -17.21
N ARG A 541 3.17 18.09 -17.95
CA ARG A 541 3.41 17.89 -19.38
C ARG A 541 2.76 18.98 -20.22
N ASP A 542 3.59 19.69 -20.98
CA ASP A 542 3.14 20.68 -21.94
C ASP A 542 2.24 20.06 -23.03
N ASN A 543 1.16 20.78 -23.37
CA ASN A 543 0.20 20.40 -24.40
C ASN A 543 -0.40 19.00 -24.22
N TRP A 544 -0.57 18.55 -22.97
CA TRP A 544 -1.29 17.32 -22.66
C TRP A 544 -2.74 17.64 -22.31
N GLU A 545 -3.68 16.91 -22.91
CA GLU A 545 -5.11 17.07 -22.64
C GLU A 545 -5.68 15.81 -21.99
N TRP A 546 -6.76 15.96 -21.22
CA TRP A 546 -7.39 14.85 -20.54
C TRP A 546 -8.91 14.99 -20.48
N CYS A 547 -9.59 13.86 -20.31
CA CYS A 547 -11.04 13.83 -20.13
C CYS A 547 -11.49 12.78 -19.13
N THR A 548 -12.76 12.87 -18.77
CA THR A 548 -13.51 11.85 -18.06
C THR A 548 -14.88 11.66 -18.73
N GLU A 549 -15.60 10.62 -18.33
CA GLU A 549 -16.90 10.31 -18.89
C GLU A 549 -18.04 11.17 -18.33
N PRO A 550 -19.15 11.37 -19.09
CA PRO A 550 -20.25 12.24 -18.66
C PRO A 550 -20.91 11.84 -17.33
N TRP A 551 -20.97 10.55 -17.03
CA TRP A 551 -21.56 10.06 -15.77
C TRP A 551 -20.61 10.16 -14.58
N LEU A 552 -19.29 10.21 -14.81
CA LEU A 552 -18.28 10.48 -13.79
C LEU A 552 -18.17 11.96 -13.46
N TYR A 553 -18.46 12.82 -14.43
CA TYR A 553 -18.55 14.27 -14.22
C TYR A 553 -19.81 14.70 -13.45
N ARG A 554 -20.31 13.85 -12.53
CA ARG A 554 -21.48 14.04 -11.67
C ARG A 554 -21.34 13.28 -10.35
N GLY A 555 -22.22 13.55 -9.39
CA GLY A 555 -22.25 12.83 -8.11
C GLY A 555 -20.94 12.84 -7.33
N ALA A 556 -20.48 11.64 -6.93
CA ALA A 556 -19.38 11.49 -5.96
C ALA A 556 -18.00 11.90 -6.49
N ALA A 557 -17.67 11.58 -7.74
CA ALA A 557 -16.38 11.95 -8.32
C ALA A 557 -16.28 13.46 -8.53
N LEU A 558 -17.36 14.12 -8.97
CA LEU A 558 -17.41 15.58 -9.08
C LEU A 558 -17.25 16.27 -7.71
N GLU A 559 -17.90 15.75 -6.68
CA GLU A 559 -17.80 16.28 -5.32
C GLU A 559 -16.37 16.20 -4.77
N TYR A 560 -15.64 15.12 -5.09
CA TYR A 560 -14.22 15.02 -4.77
C TYR A 560 -13.43 16.17 -5.40
N TYR A 561 -13.52 16.37 -6.71
CA TYR A 561 -12.79 17.43 -7.41
C TYR A 561 -13.15 18.82 -6.90
N ALA A 562 -14.43 19.07 -6.66
CA ALA A 562 -14.93 20.38 -6.22
C ALA A 562 -14.50 20.72 -4.78
N LYS A 563 -14.41 19.72 -3.88
CA LYS A 563 -14.06 19.92 -2.47
C LYS A 563 -12.56 19.78 -2.17
N HIS A 564 -11.79 19.18 -3.07
CA HIS A 564 -10.37 18.96 -2.84
C HIS A 564 -9.61 20.28 -2.70
N THR A 565 -8.66 20.36 -1.77
CA THR A 565 -7.87 21.58 -1.51
C THR A 565 -6.63 21.69 -2.39
N ASP A 566 -6.04 20.56 -2.75
CA ASP A 566 -4.80 20.44 -3.55
C ASP A 566 -4.89 21.20 -4.89
N PRO A 567 -3.93 22.10 -5.20
CA PRO A 567 -3.88 22.81 -6.48
C PRO A 567 -3.79 21.88 -7.70
N VAL A 568 -3.12 20.72 -7.59
CA VAL A 568 -2.95 19.79 -8.72
C VAL A 568 -4.30 19.20 -9.13
N VAL A 569 -5.07 18.73 -8.14
CA VAL A 569 -6.41 18.17 -8.35
C VAL A 569 -7.38 19.23 -8.90
N LYS A 570 -7.28 20.48 -8.43
CA LYS A 570 -8.07 21.60 -8.97
C LYS A 570 -7.70 21.91 -10.41
N ASN A 571 -6.43 21.91 -10.78
CA ASN A 571 -6.00 22.12 -12.15
C ASN A 571 -6.51 21.00 -13.07
N ILE A 572 -6.44 19.74 -12.62
CA ILE A 572 -7.05 18.61 -13.32
C ILE A 572 -8.55 18.84 -13.53
N TYR A 573 -9.27 19.30 -12.51
CA TYR A 573 -10.70 19.59 -12.62
C TYR A 573 -11.02 20.71 -13.61
N LEU A 574 -10.26 21.81 -13.58
CA LEU A 574 -10.45 22.95 -14.47
C LEU A 574 -10.14 22.61 -15.94
N GLY A 575 -9.18 21.72 -16.18
CA GLY A 575 -8.82 21.23 -17.52
C GLY A 575 -9.62 20.00 -17.98
N MET A 576 -10.55 19.49 -17.17
CA MET A 576 -11.26 18.24 -17.45
C MET A 576 -12.26 18.40 -18.59
N GLN A 577 -12.04 17.69 -19.70
CA GLN A 577 -13.03 17.57 -20.77
C GLN A 577 -13.99 16.40 -20.50
N VAL A 578 -15.19 16.46 -21.06
CA VAL A 578 -16.22 15.42 -20.86
C VAL A 578 -16.56 14.78 -22.21
N MET A 579 -16.24 13.50 -22.36
CA MET A 579 -16.39 12.75 -23.62
C MET A 579 -16.75 11.30 -23.33
N ALA A 580 -17.45 10.61 -24.23
CA ALA A 580 -17.72 9.18 -24.05
C ALA A 580 -16.42 8.36 -24.15
N ALA A 581 -16.30 7.24 -23.41
CA ALA A 581 -15.09 6.41 -23.38
C ALA A 581 -14.61 6.01 -24.78
N ASP A 582 -15.51 5.67 -25.70
CA ASP A 582 -15.13 5.27 -27.06
C ASP A 582 -14.46 6.41 -27.85
N GLU A 583 -14.98 7.63 -27.73
CA GLU A 583 -14.40 8.81 -28.35
C GLU A 583 -13.08 9.20 -27.68
N ALA A 584 -13.05 9.14 -26.34
CA ALA A 584 -11.86 9.40 -25.54
C ALA A 584 -10.72 8.43 -25.89
N LEU A 585 -10.98 7.13 -25.90
CA LEU A 585 -9.98 6.10 -26.23
C LEU A 585 -9.46 6.25 -27.67
N ASN A 586 -10.33 6.59 -28.63
CA ASN A 586 -9.91 6.89 -30.00
C ASN A 586 -8.99 8.12 -30.06
N ARG A 587 -9.19 9.10 -29.17
CA ARG A 587 -8.30 10.26 -29.04
C ARG A 587 -6.99 9.91 -28.34
N VAL A 588 -7.01 9.05 -27.32
CA VAL A 588 -5.79 8.49 -26.68
C VAL A 588 -4.90 7.81 -27.73
N LEU A 589 -5.49 7.08 -28.70
CA LEU A 589 -4.74 6.45 -29.79
C LEU A 589 -4.00 7.46 -30.70
N ARG A 590 -4.49 8.71 -30.81
CA ARG A 590 -3.81 9.79 -31.55
C ARG A 590 -2.63 10.37 -30.78
N GLY A 591 -2.46 10.01 -29.51
CA GLY A 591 -1.40 10.49 -28.61
C GLY A 591 -1.73 11.84 -27.96
N ARG A 592 -0.89 12.23 -26.98
CA ARG A 592 -1.01 13.48 -26.19
C ARG A 592 -2.36 13.69 -25.49
N PHE A 593 -3.02 12.59 -25.16
CA PHE A 593 -4.34 12.60 -24.54
C PHE A 593 -4.45 11.47 -23.52
N SER A 594 -5.15 11.73 -22.41
CA SER A 594 -5.43 10.72 -21.38
C SER A 594 -6.92 10.67 -21.01
N LEU A 595 -7.40 9.47 -20.68
CA LEU A 595 -8.72 9.25 -20.08
C LEU A 595 -8.57 8.93 -18.60
N ILE A 596 -9.32 9.62 -17.75
CA ILE A 596 -9.38 9.36 -16.29
C ILE A 596 -10.72 8.69 -15.98
N ASP A 597 -10.64 7.45 -15.49
CA ASP A 597 -11.80 6.58 -15.24
C ASP A 597 -11.45 5.54 -14.16
N PHE A 598 -12.43 4.77 -13.69
CA PHE A 598 -12.22 3.67 -12.75
C PHE A 598 -11.57 2.46 -13.42
N GLU A 599 -10.64 1.85 -12.69
CA GLU A 599 -9.80 0.75 -13.17
C GLU A 599 -10.62 -0.44 -13.67
N ASN A 600 -11.59 -0.91 -12.88
CA ASN A 600 -12.37 -2.09 -13.25
C ASN A 600 -13.20 -1.87 -14.52
N TYR A 601 -13.72 -0.66 -14.71
CA TYR A 601 -14.52 -0.30 -15.87
C TYR A 601 -13.65 -0.22 -17.12
N ILE A 602 -12.59 0.60 -17.08
CA ILE A 602 -11.75 0.84 -18.25
C ILE A 602 -10.96 -0.40 -18.67
N THR A 603 -10.51 -1.21 -17.70
CA THR A 603 -9.80 -2.47 -17.96
C THR A 603 -10.65 -3.42 -18.77
N VAL A 604 -11.97 -3.49 -18.52
CA VAL A 604 -12.88 -4.34 -19.31
C VAL A 604 -12.98 -3.84 -20.74
N ILE A 605 -13.14 -2.52 -20.94
CA ILE A 605 -13.29 -1.93 -22.27
C ILE A 605 -12.03 -2.20 -23.09
N VAL A 606 -10.85 -1.89 -22.52
CA VAL A 606 -9.56 -2.14 -23.16
C VAL A 606 -9.35 -3.63 -23.42
N ALA A 607 -9.61 -4.50 -22.43
CA ALA A 607 -9.42 -5.94 -22.53
C ALA A 607 -10.31 -6.60 -23.59
N SER A 608 -11.52 -6.07 -23.79
CA SER A 608 -12.54 -6.64 -24.67
C SER A 608 -12.53 -6.09 -26.10
N ARG A 609 -12.22 -4.81 -26.29
CA ARG A 609 -12.30 -4.14 -27.61
C ARG A 609 -10.94 -3.86 -28.24
N TYR A 610 -9.90 -3.66 -27.43
CA TYR A 610 -8.61 -3.14 -27.88
C TYR A 610 -7.42 -4.05 -27.57
N THR A 611 -7.68 -5.26 -27.07
CA THR A 611 -6.64 -6.23 -26.76
C THR A 611 -6.70 -7.40 -27.71
N ASP A 612 -5.60 -7.67 -28.39
CA ASP A 612 -5.51 -8.77 -29.36
C ASP A 612 -5.59 -10.15 -28.68
N SER A 613 -5.79 -11.19 -29.50
CA SER A 613 -5.74 -12.61 -29.07
C SER A 613 -4.44 -12.97 -28.34
N ARG A 614 -3.33 -12.26 -28.65
CA ARG A 614 -2.02 -12.41 -28.01
C ARG A 614 -1.84 -11.60 -26.71
N GLY A 615 -2.85 -10.81 -26.31
CA GLY A 615 -2.78 -9.97 -25.10
C GLY A 615 -2.11 -8.61 -25.29
N ASN A 616 -1.83 -8.20 -26.53
CA ASN A 616 -1.24 -6.90 -26.81
C ASN A 616 -2.29 -5.79 -26.75
N THR A 617 -2.00 -4.73 -26.02
CA THR A 617 -2.82 -3.51 -25.90
C THR A 617 -2.03 -2.29 -26.35
N PRO A 618 -2.67 -1.34 -27.06
CA PRO A 618 -2.05 -0.06 -27.39
C PRO A 618 -2.08 0.94 -26.22
N PHE A 619 -2.88 0.65 -25.19
CA PHE A 619 -3.04 1.51 -24.02
C PHE A 619 -2.16 1.07 -22.86
N TYR A 620 -1.75 2.06 -22.07
CA TYR A 620 -1.17 1.92 -20.75
C TYR A 620 -2.14 2.50 -19.72
N ILE A 621 -2.45 1.68 -18.72
CA ILE A 621 -3.26 2.07 -17.55
C ILE A 621 -2.26 2.28 -16.42
N SER A 622 -2.37 3.41 -15.71
CA SER A 622 -1.47 3.76 -14.61
C SER A 622 -1.43 2.67 -13.53
N ASN A 623 -0.24 2.39 -12.99
CA ASN A 623 -0.11 1.41 -11.91
C ASN A 623 -0.57 1.98 -10.57
N ASN A 624 -0.45 3.31 -10.42
CA ASN A 624 -0.87 4.00 -9.21
C ASN A 624 -2.33 4.43 -9.36
N GLY A 625 -3.21 3.71 -8.67
CA GLY A 625 -4.61 4.07 -8.56
C GLY A 625 -4.81 5.25 -7.61
N ILE A 626 -5.63 6.21 -8.04
CA ILE A 626 -6.00 7.39 -7.27
C ILE A 626 -7.31 7.07 -6.54
N SER A 627 -7.20 6.90 -5.23
CA SER A 627 -8.37 6.65 -4.38
C SER A 627 -9.13 7.95 -4.16
N VAL A 628 -10.26 8.08 -4.83
CA VAL A 628 -11.12 9.27 -4.78
C VAL A 628 -12.30 9.10 -3.82
N MET A 629 -12.65 7.87 -3.49
CA MET A 629 -13.72 7.56 -2.55
C MET A 629 -13.40 6.36 -1.68
N ALA A 630 -14.01 6.31 -0.49
CA ALA A 630 -13.74 5.28 0.49
C ALA A 630 -14.02 3.86 -0.05
N THR A 631 -15.21 3.64 -0.62
CA THR A 631 -15.61 2.41 -1.34
C THR A 631 -16.91 2.63 -2.11
N PHE A 632 -17.17 1.80 -3.13
CA PHE A 632 -18.51 1.65 -3.69
C PHE A 632 -19.34 0.65 -2.84
N GLY A 633 -20.66 0.69 -2.98
CA GLY A 633 -21.55 -0.21 -2.28
C GLY A 633 -23.00 -0.06 -2.70
N TRP A 634 -23.89 -0.67 -1.91
CA TRP A 634 -25.33 -0.54 -2.07
C TRP A 634 -25.87 0.54 -1.12
N GLY A 635 -26.67 1.45 -1.66
CA GLY A 635 -27.51 2.33 -0.85
C GLY A 635 -28.76 1.58 -0.40
N ILE A 636 -29.05 1.60 0.89
CA ILE A 636 -30.23 0.99 1.52
C ILE A 636 -31.05 2.11 2.17
N ARG A 637 -32.38 2.02 2.11
CA ARG A 637 -33.25 3.01 2.75
C ARG A 637 -32.99 3.07 4.26
N GLN A 638 -33.10 4.27 4.83
CA GLN A 638 -32.83 4.49 6.24
C GLN A 638 -33.84 3.69 7.10
N GLY A 639 -33.35 3.05 8.16
CA GLY A 639 -34.19 2.24 9.06
C GLY A 639 -34.62 0.87 8.53
N ALA A 640 -34.07 0.40 7.40
CA ALA A 640 -34.43 -0.90 6.85
C ALA A 640 -34.06 -2.08 7.80
N PRO A 641 -34.98 -3.01 8.09
CA PRO A 641 -34.75 -4.09 9.06
C PRO A 641 -33.76 -5.17 8.58
N PHE A 642 -33.42 -5.18 7.29
CA PHE A 642 -32.52 -6.17 6.68
C PHE A 642 -31.06 -5.70 6.57
N ILE A 643 -30.70 -4.53 7.11
CA ILE A 643 -29.33 -4.00 7.08
C ILE A 643 -28.35 -4.95 7.80
N ALA A 644 -28.66 -5.34 9.03
CA ALA A 644 -27.81 -6.23 9.83
C ALA A 644 -27.55 -7.60 9.18
N PRO A 645 -28.57 -8.34 8.72
CA PRO A 645 -28.33 -9.61 8.03
C PRO A 645 -27.61 -9.43 6.69
N PHE A 646 -27.87 -8.35 5.94
CA PHE A 646 -27.13 -8.07 4.70
C PHE A 646 -25.65 -7.79 4.98
N SER A 647 -25.34 -6.99 6.00
CA SER A 647 -23.95 -6.71 6.42
C SER A 647 -23.21 -7.97 6.83
N SER A 648 -23.85 -8.82 7.64
CA SER A 648 -23.26 -10.09 8.07
C SER A 648 -22.95 -11.03 6.89
N LEU A 649 -23.87 -11.16 5.93
CA LEU A 649 -23.64 -11.96 4.74
C LEU A 649 -22.56 -11.37 3.83
N MET A 650 -22.51 -10.04 3.72
CA MET A 650 -21.50 -9.35 2.93
C MET A 650 -20.09 -9.61 3.48
N HIS A 651 -19.90 -9.45 4.79
CA HIS A 651 -18.62 -9.74 5.43
C HIS A 651 -18.19 -11.19 5.20
N ARG A 652 -19.12 -12.15 5.27
CA ARG A 652 -18.79 -13.55 4.96
C ARG A 652 -18.36 -13.77 3.51
N LEU A 653 -18.94 -13.06 2.55
CA LEU A 653 -18.53 -13.14 1.14
C LEU A 653 -17.16 -12.48 0.91
N GLU A 654 -16.88 -11.37 1.59
CA GLU A 654 -15.60 -10.66 1.53
C GLU A 654 -14.48 -11.49 2.20
N ASP A 655 -14.70 -11.99 3.42
CA ASP A 655 -13.77 -12.85 4.17
C ASP A 655 -13.43 -14.14 3.43
N ALA A 656 -14.40 -14.70 2.70
CA ALA A 656 -14.20 -15.88 1.86
C ALA A 656 -13.49 -15.56 0.53
N GLY A 657 -13.27 -14.29 0.19
CA GLY A 657 -12.67 -13.85 -1.07
C GLY A 657 -13.57 -14.08 -2.31
N ILE A 658 -14.86 -14.36 -2.10
CA ILE A 658 -15.79 -14.72 -3.17
C ILE A 658 -16.06 -13.54 -4.10
N ILE A 659 -16.14 -12.32 -3.56
CA ILE A 659 -16.39 -11.10 -4.33
C ILE A 659 -15.27 -10.90 -5.37
N ASN A 660 -14.00 -10.92 -4.93
CA ASN A 660 -12.85 -10.79 -5.83
C ASN A 660 -12.81 -11.89 -6.90
N TYR A 661 -13.09 -13.14 -6.51
CA TYR A 661 -13.16 -14.26 -7.45
C TYR A 661 -14.27 -14.07 -8.50
N TRP A 662 -15.48 -13.66 -8.09
CA TRP A 662 -16.57 -13.42 -9.01
C TRP A 662 -16.30 -12.25 -9.95
N THR A 663 -15.75 -11.14 -9.45
CA THR A 663 -15.36 -9.98 -10.26
C THR A 663 -14.41 -10.39 -11.38
N GLN A 664 -13.30 -11.07 -11.05
CA GLN A 664 -12.34 -11.54 -12.05
C GLN A 664 -12.96 -12.56 -13.03
N LYS A 665 -13.83 -13.45 -12.54
CA LYS A 665 -14.51 -14.45 -13.37
C LYS A 665 -15.50 -13.82 -14.35
N ILE A 666 -16.26 -12.81 -13.92
CA ILE A 666 -17.22 -12.09 -14.77
C ILE A 666 -16.48 -11.31 -15.86
N ILE A 667 -15.44 -10.56 -15.47
CA ILE A 667 -14.60 -9.79 -16.40
C ILE A 667 -13.96 -10.72 -17.43
N SER A 668 -13.27 -11.78 -17.00
CA SER A 668 -12.60 -12.71 -17.90
C SER A 668 -13.56 -13.45 -18.83
N LYS A 669 -14.77 -13.79 -18.36
CA LYS A 669 -15.82 -14.39 -19.20
C LYS A 669 -16.28 -13.41 -20.28
N ARG A 670 -16.62 -12.17 -19.92
CA ARG A 670 -17.08 -11.14 -20.88
C ARG A 670 -16.01 -10.81 -21.92
N VAL A 671 -14.75 -10.69 -21.49
CA VAL A 671 -13.61 -10.47 -22.39
C VAL A 671 -13.51 -11.61 -23.40
N LYS A 672 -13.63 -12.87 -22.98
CA LYS A 672 -13.62 -14.02 -23.89
C LYS A 672 -14.79 -14.03 -24.87
N GLU A 673 -16.00 -13.70 -24.42
CA GLU A 673 -17.20 -13.63 -25.27
C GLU A 673 -17.06 -12.54 -26.33
N ASN A 674 -16.65 -11.34 -25.94
CA ASN A 674 -16.45 -10.21 -26.85
C ASN A 674 -15.32 -10.49 -27.85
N ARG A 675 -14.21 -11.09 -27.42
CA ARG A 675 -13.13 -11.49 -28.34
C ARG A 675 -13.56 -12.54 -29.33
N LYS A 676 -14.32 -13.56 -28.91
CA LYS A 676 -14.89 -14.55 -29.84
C LYS A 676 -15.81 -13.91 -30.88
N ALA A 677 -16.61 -12.92 -30.48
CA ALA A 677 -17.47 -12.17 -31.39
C ALA A 677 -16.65 -11.31 -32.38
N ALA A 678 -15.56 -10.68 -31.91
CA ALA A 678 -14.64 -9.90 -32.75
C ALA A 678 -13.81 -10.78 -33.70
N ASP A 679 -13.29 -11.93 -33.23
CA ASP A 679 -12.58 -12.90 -34.06
C ASP A 679 -13.49 -13.46 -35.17
N LEU A 680 -14.78 -13.69 -34.88
CA LEU A 680 -15.77 -14.08 -35.91
C LEU A 680 -15.92 -13.03 -37.01
N GLN A 681 -15.79 -11.74 -36.67
CA GLN A 681 -15.85 -10.62 -37.62
C GLN A 681 -14.53 -10.47 -38.39
N LEU A 682 -13.38 -10.74 -37.77
CA LEU A 682 -12.06 -10.71 -38.41
C LEU A 682 -11.82 -11.89 -39.35
N VAL A 683 -12.44 -13.05 -39.14
CA VAL A 683 -12.38 -14.20 -40.08
C VAL A 683 -13.04 -13.88 -41.44
N THR A 684 -13.79 -12.77 -41.55
CA THR A 684 -14.35 -12.28 -42.83
C THR A 684 -13.47 -11.22 -43.52
N ALA A 685 -12.36 -10.80 -42.90
CA ALA A 685 -11.40 -9.86 -43.47
C ALA A 685 -10.02 -10.51 -43.52
N GLN A 686 -9.59 -10.84 -44.73
CA GLN A 686 -8.31 -11.49 -44.98
C GLN A 686 -7.11 -10.63 -44.56
N ASP A 687 -6.13 -11.33 -43.99
CA ASP A 687 -4.69 -11.19 -44.15
C ASP A 687 -3.86 -10.14 -43.36
N GLN A 688 -2.74 -10.68 -42.85
CA GLN A 688 -1.48 -10.05 -42.41
C GLN A 688 -1.41 -9.42 -41.00
N SER A 689 -1.24 -10.27 -39.98
CA SER A 689 -0.50 -9.88 -38.78
C SER A 689 0.90 -10.48 -38.81
N GLN A 690 1.89 -9.65 -39.18
CA GLN A 690 3.31 -9.98 -39.15
C GLN A 690 3.76 -10.41 -37.75
N GLU A 691 4.56 -11.47 -37.76
CA GLU A 691 5.24 -12.09 -36.64
C GLU A 691 6.36 -11.19 -36.12
N TYR A 692 6.11 -10.44 -35.04
CA TYR A 692 7.17 -9.79 -34.25
C TYR A 692 7.60 -10.68 -33.08
N THR A 693 8.32 -11.74 -33.42
CA THR A 693 9.31 -12.38 -32.54
C THR A 693 10.65 -12.31 -33.26
N LYS A 694 11.10 -11.09 -33.54
CA LYS A 694 12.48 -10.91 -33.98
C LYS A 694 13.32 -10.72 -32.73
N GLU A 695 14.18 -11.70 -32.45
CA GLU A 695 15.41 -11.44 -31.71
C GLU A 695 15.96 -10.11 -32.24
N LEU A 696 16.14 -9.14 -31.35
CA LEU A 696 16.41 -7.77 -31.74
C LEU A 696 17.83 -7.69 -32.31
N ALA A 697 17.98 -8.02 -33.59
CA ALA A 697 19.24 -7.92 -34.31
C ALA A 697 19.64 -6.45 -34.34
N LEU A 698 20.84 -6.16 -33.82
CA LEU A 698 21.37 -4.81 -33.71
C LEU A 698 21.53 -4.21 -35.12
N GLY A 699 20.55 -3.40 -35.54
CA GLY A 699 20.56 -2.72 -36.84
C GLY A 699 21.37 -1.43 -36.83
N LEU A 700 21.67 -0.91 -38.03
CA LEU A 700 22.41 0.35 -38.23
C LEU A 700 21.75 1.54 -37.50
N ASN A 701 20.43 1.53 -37.34
CA ASN A 701 19.66 2.56 -36.62
C ASN A 701 20.12 2.74 -35.16
N HIS A 702 20.63 1.68 -34.52
CA HIS A 702 21.17 1.73 -33.17
C HIS A 702 22.57 2.32 -33.11
N LEU A 703 23.32 2.34 -34.23
CA LEU A 703 24.70 2.83 -34.32
C LEU A 703 24.82 4.24 -34.90
N GLN A 704 23.73 4.85 -35.35
CA GLN A 704 23.74 6.19 -35.98
C GLN A 704 24.40 7.26 -35.11
N GLY A 705 24.16 7.25 -33.79
CA GLY A 705 24.75 8.23 -32.87
C GLY A 705 26.28 8.20 -32.85
N ALA A 706 26.88 7.01 -32.94
CA ALA A 706 28.34 6.87 -32.99
C ALA A 706 28.91 7.45 -34.29
N PHE A 707 28.24 7.23 -35.43
CA PHE A 707 28.64 7.84 -36.70
C PHE A 707 28.50 9.36 -36.68
N TYR A 708 27.43 9.91 -36.11
CA TYR A 708 27.28 11.36 -35.96
C TYR A 708 28.40 11.99 -35.14
N LEU A 709 28.78 11.37 -34.02
CA LEU A 709 29.91 11.82 -33.20
C LEU A 709 31.24 11.76 -33.96
N LEU A 710 31.47 10.70 -34.73
CA LEU A 710 32.68 10.55 -35.54
C LEU A 710 32.81 11.64 -36.61
N PHE A 711 31.72 11.90 -37.36
CA PHE A 711 31.71 12.94 -38.38
C PHE A 711 31.88 14.34 -37.77
N LEU A 712 31.20 14.62 -36.65
CA LEU A 712 31.33 15.88 -35.95
C LEU A 712 32.77 16.09 -35.42
N GLY A 713 33.35 15.08 -34.78
CA GLY A 713 34.72 15.15 -34.27
C GLY A 713 35.76 15.35 -35.37
N SER A 714 35.61 14.62 -36.48
CA SER A 714 36.48 14.77 -37.66
C SER A 714 36.35 16.15 -38.31
N GLY A 715 35.12 16.70 -38.36
CA GLY A 715 34.86 18.05 -38.83
C GLY A 715 35.52 19.12 -37.96
N VAL A 716 35.40 19.01 -36.64
CA VAL A 716 36.07 19.94 -35.71
C VAL A 716 37.59 19.87 -35.84
N ALA A 717 38.16 18.67 -35.95
CA ALA A 717 39.60 18.48 -36.15
C ALA A 717 40.08 19.10 -37.49
N PHE A 718 39.30 18.93 -38.56
CA PHE A 718 39.61 19.53 -39.86
C PHE A 718 39.55 21.07 -39.81
N LEU A 719 38.54 21.65 -39.15
CA LEU A 719 38.43 23.09 -38.97
C LEU A 719 39.57 23.66 -38.11
N ALA A 720 39.98 22.95 -37.07
CA ALA A 720 41.13 23.35 -36.26
C ALA A 720 42.43 23.37 -37.09
N LEU A 721 42.65 22.34 -37.91
CA LEU A 721 43.80 22.28 -38.83
C LEU A 721 43.78 23.42 -39.86
N LEU A 722 42.61 23.75 -40.42
CA LEU A 722 42.49 24.89 -41.32
C LEU A 722 42.79 26.21 -40.60
N ALA A 723 42.27 26.40 -39.38
CA ALA A 723 42.54 27.58 -38.59
C ALA A 723 44.03 27.72 -38.26
N GLU A 724 44.70 26.62 -37.87
CA GLU A 724 46.14 26.61 -37.64
C GLU A 724 46.92 27.00 -38.89
N ASN A 725 46.58 26.45 -40.05
CA ASN A 725 47.24 26.80 -41.31
C ASN A 725 47.03 28.27 -41.70
N ILE A 726 45.84 28.83 -41.48
CA ILE A 726 45.56 30.25 -41.74
C ILE A 726 46.36 31.14 -40.79
N ILE A 727 46.42 30.80 -39.50
CA ILE A 727 47.20 31.54 -38.50
C ILE A 727 48.68 31.48 -38.85
N VAL A 728 49.21 30.31 -39.20
CA VAL A 728 50.61 30.17 -39.62
C VAL A 728 50.88 31.01 -40.86
N ALA A 729 50.02 30.97 -41.89
CA ALA A 729 50.19 31.76 -43.11
C ALA A 729 49.99 33.28 -42.93
N TYR A 730 49.37 33.72 -41.83
CA TYR A 730 49.20 35.14 -41.52
C TYR A 730 50.37 35.71 -40.69
N TYR A 731 51.00 34.88 -39.85
CA TYR A 731 52.10 35.29 -38.96
C TYR A 731 53.50 34.93 -39.47
N PHE A 732 53.61 34.00 -40.42
CA PHE A 732 54.83 33.64 -41.16
C PHE A 732 54.60 33.83 -42.65
#